data_AF-A0A496WBF5-F1
#
_entry.id   AF-A0A496WBF5-F1
#
_cell.length_a   1.000
_cell.length_b   1.000
_cell.length_c   1.000
_cell.angle_alpha   90.00
_cell.angle_beta   90.00
_cell.angle_gamma   90.00
#
_symmetry.space_group_name_H-M   'P 1'
#
loop_
_entity.id
_entity.type
_entity.pdbx_description
1 polymer ?
#
loop_
_entity_poly.entity_id
_entity_poly.type
_entity_poly.pdbx_seq_one_letter_code
_entity_poly.pdbx_strand_id
1 'polypeptide(L)'
;MKIRHYFIAIATAMLLSIGVAKAQLCPTPTLDITTGNITIPCATIEGLQLSLELELAAPTNSDDQNLYFGLAGSEISTCHWAPGSCATFDEKLELVVPLAFDDGIKVVTGLGFSPATLEGFYWQYLFHELINTETVVTLKSGTPNPKGGFESLYLFEGDFPHLSLNQYYDFQMAEGVIPPKATLKQDEEITLRIFHFNDLHHELRSVHSKKGDTHRFSQMVKIVNEARQNAAVNEIVLFMSGGDDHIGNPFDELLGFDADSFQTSAAYTAYSAAGLDASVIGNHELDKGTALLAKAIGQDAQFPVLSANLFGSKHLTPEHYYPALIGVANGLRIGIIGLTTQHETLIKTKEDPELDAGDLLQTLENTLFYVEQLSDVIILLTHVGYNGENYTQVRHELDVGDVQIAEAAAKMTNTPIVIIGGHLHLPINTEGLNVVEKSVPILEAGAKGSHLGEAVFSLWQTKDGLRSHLTARLIPLKKRDDRVGPDDPDYDNYEHDDDLDLNFEQEVMQPLYAKLDHKLQEVIGSAGSSENITTAPNIADRYVGETVMANFMNDAIVARSVNFPEKDGQNQQVDIAAFNATGVNGGVEPNSDITFNDWYSVMPYADMIIVTPMTGQQIKDMVMSNAQRIVRPEELEGEGAVNLSGFISRGFLHFSKELRYTIKLNSDATTTIAQDITLKGEPIDSVLDKTFNVAFSDYIALRGAEGWHGQKVGAGLPDEIIGFDIASLPKNDSGLVYRNEIIVYIKENGIVDDSTGAAKDGRIQVIP
;
A
#
# COMPACT_ATOMS: atom_id res chain seq x y z
N MET A 1 17.22 -58.41 -32.60
CA MET A 1 16.17 -58.23 -33.63
C MET A 1 14.73 -58.42 -33.10
N LYS A 2 14.39 -58.07 -31.84
CA LYS A 2 12.97 -57.99 -31.37
C LYS A 2 12.61 -56.75 -30.53
N ILE A 3 13.56 -56.06 -29.91
CA ILE A 3 13.33 -54.85 -29.08
C ILE A 3 13.46 -53.53 -29.87
N ARG A 4 14.23 -53.54 -30.97
CA ARG A 4 14.52 -52.41 -31.89
C ARG A 4 13.29 -51.70 -32.50
N HIS A 5 12.06 -52.15 -32.21
CA HIS A 5 10.79 -51.64 -32.77
C HIS A 5 9.72 -51.31 -31.70
N TYR A 6 9.90 -51.70 -30.43
CA TYR A 6 9.15 -51.11 -29.29
C TYR A 6 9.51 -49.62 -29.14
N PHE A 7 10.73 -49.29 -29.55
CA PHE A 7 11.28 -47.97 -29.76
C PHE A 7 10.62 -47.13 -30.87
N ILE A 8 9.74 -47.70 -31.72
CA ILE A 8 9.03 -46.94 -32.77
C ILE A 8 7.52 -46.88 -32.48
N ALA A 9 6.96 -47.90 -31.84
CA ALA A 9 5.52 -48.01 -31.55
C ALA A 9 5.00 -47.06 -30.45
N ILE A 10 5.81 -46.74 -29.43
CA ILE A 10 5.50 -45.66 -28.46
C ILE A 10 5.79 -44.29 -29.09
N ALA A 11 6.87 -44.23 -29.88
CA ALA A 11 7.31 -43.08 -30.67
C ALA A 11 6.36 -42.68 -31.81
N THR A 12 5.11 -43.15 -31.84
CA THR A 12 4.10 -42.71 -32.83
C THR A 12 2.66 -42.78 -32.28
N ALA A 13 2.37 -43.58 -31.24
CA ALA A 13 1.06 -43.60 -30.60
C ALA A 13 0.79 -42.38 -29.68
N MET A 14 1.83 -41.83 -29.03
CA MET A 14 1.72 -40.58 -28.27
C MET A 14 1.66 -39.32 -29.14
N LEU A 15 2.31 -39.35 -30.31
CA LEU A 15 2.23 -38.30 -31.32
C LEU A 15 0.80 -38.05 -31.87
N LEU A 16 -0.21 -38.90 -31.57
CA LEU A 16 -1.50 -38.94 -32.27
C LEU A 16 -2.77 -39.13 -31.40
N SER A 17 -2.74 -38.87 -30.08
CA SER A 17 -3.97 -38.77 -29.26
C SER A 17 -4.13 -37.43 -28.53
N ILE A 18 -4.04 -36.34 -29.31
CA ILE A 18 -5.04 -35.26 -29.35
C ILE A 18 -5.74 -34.96 -28.00
N GLY A 19 -5.03 -34.28 -27.11
CA GLY A 19 -5.56 -33.76 -25.85
C GLY A 19 -4.42 -33.42 -24.91
N VAL A 20 -4.07 -32.13 -24.84
CA VAL A 20 -2.98 -31.55 -24.04
C VAL A 20 -2.84 -32.21 -22.66
N ALA A 21 -1.76 -32.96 -22.46
CA ALA A 21 -1.31 -33.38 -21.14
C ALA A 21 0.19 -33.05 -21.03
N LYS A 22 0.50 -32.01 -20.26
CA LYS A 22 1.85 -31.55 -19.92
C LYS A 22 2.67 -32.72 -19.37
N ALA A 23 3.52 -33.35 -20.17
CA ALA A 23 4.47 -34.35 -19.66
C ALA A 23 5.65 -33.61 -19.02
N GLN A 24 5.83 -33.78 -17.71
CA GLN A 24 6.97 -33.25 -16.94
C GLN A 24 8.06 -34.33 -16.81
N LEU A 25 9.30 -33.97 -17.16
CA LEU A 25 10.46 -34.86 -17.18
C LEU A 25 11.51 -34.39 -16.13
N CYS A 26 11.52 -34.91 -14.90
CA CYS A 26 12.38 -34.43 -13.80
C CYS A 26 13.21 -35.58 -13.19
N PRO A 27 14.47 -35.42 -12.73
CA PRO A 27 15.23 -34.16 -12.55
C PRO A 27 15.86 -33.58 -13.82
N THR A 28 16.57 -32.44 -13.67
CA THR A 28 17.29 -31.70 -14.71
C THR A 28 18.12 -32.63 -15.59
N PRO A 29 17.87 -32.68 -16.91
CA PRO A 29 18.70 -33.43 -17.81
C PRO A 29 20.16 -32.94 -17.80
N THR A 30 21.10 -33.88 -17.86
CA THR A 30 22.53 -33.56 -17.86
C THR A 30 23.08 -33.68 -19.27
N LEU A 31 23.81 -32.66 -19.73
CA LEU A 31 24.63 -32.73 -20.94
C LEU A 31 26.05 -33.15 -20.56
N ASP A 32 26.51 -34.29 -21.07
CA ASP A 32 27.94 -34.60 -21.04
C ASP A 32 28.65 -33.80 -22.13
N ILE A 33 29.39 -32.76 -21.73
CA ILE A 33 30.10 -31.85 -22.64
C ILE A 33 31.20 -32.53 -23.48
N THR A 34 31.65 -33.73 -23.08
CA THR A 34 32.68 -34.47 -23.81
C THR A 34 32.08 -35.27 -24.95
N THR A 35 30.87 -35.81 -24.77
CA THR A 35 30.19 -36.68 -25.72
C THR A 35 29.06 -35.98 -26.49
N GLY A 36 28.51 -34.90 -25.95
CA GLY A 36 27.33 -34.23 -26.46
C GLY A 36 26.02 -34.92 -26.10
N ASN A 37 26.04 -35.93 -25.22
CA ASN A 37 24.86 -36.73 -24.86
C ASN A 37 24.02 -36.04 -23.79
N ILE A 38 22.70 -36.10 -23.95
CA ILE A 38 21.72 -35.58 -22.98
C ILE A 38 21.07 -36.76 -22.26
N THR A 39 21.22 -36.82 -20.94
CA THR A 39 20.52 -37.81 -20.10
C THR A 39 19.29 -37.19 -19.50
N ILE A 40 18.11 -37.76 -19.73
CA ILE A 40 16.84 -37.36 -19.13
C ILE A 40 16.50 -38.39 -18.03
N PRO A 41 16.74 -38.08 -16.75
CA PRO A 41 16.73 -39.07 -15.67
C PRO A 41 15.33 -39.58 -15.29
N CYS A 42 14.27 -38.84 -15.60
CA CYS A 42 12.91 -39.37 -15.47
C CYS A 42 11.93 -38.74 -16.47
N ALA A 43 11.10 -39.58 -17.08
CA ALA A 43 10.04 -39.27 -18.00
C ALA A 43 8.77 -40.02 -17.56
N THR A 44 7.68 -39.31 -17.30
CA THR A 44 6.40 -39.94 -16.95
C THR A 44 5.49 -40.03 -18.16
N ILE A 45 5.19 -41.25 -18.59
CA ILE A 45 4.46 -41.59 -19.81
C ILE A 45 3.33 -42.54 -19.41
N GLU A 46 2.08 -42.07 -19.41
CA GLU A 46 0.89 -42.86 -19.00
C GLU A 46 1.03 -43.56 -17.63
N GLY A 47 1.68 -42.90 -16.66
CA GLY A 47 1.92 -43.45 -15.32
C GLY A 47 3.13 -44.37 -15.21
N LEU A 48 3.88 -44.59 -16.30
CA LEU A 48 5.17 -45.29 -16.30
C LEU A 48 6.32 -44.28 -16.18
N GLN A 49 7.30 -44.55 -15.31
CA GLN A 49 8.48 -43.70 -15.11
C GLN A 49 9.71 -44.31 -15.79
N LEU A 50 10.35 -43.56 -16.69
CA LEU A 50 11.48 -44.00 -17.53
C LEU A 50 12.68 -43.04 -17.46
N SER A 51 13.92 -43.52 -17.48
CA SER A 51 15.11 -42.72 -17.80
C SER A 51 15.40 -42.84 -19.31
N LEU A 52 15.76 -41.74 -19.98
CA LEU A 52 16.09 -41.69 -21.41
C LEU A 52 17.51 -41.16 -21.62
N GLU A 53 18.19 -41.64 -22.66
CA GLU A 53 19.50 -41.13 -23.09
C GLU A 53 19.42 -40.72 -24.56
N LEU A 54 19.76 -39.46 -24.86
CA LEU A 54 19.82 -38.90 -26.20
C LEU A 54 21.29 -38.70 -26.61
N GLU A 55 21.66 -39.22 -27.78
CA GLU A 55 23.01 -39.13 -28.34
C GLU A 55 23.01 -38.22 -29.56
N LEU A 56 24.10 -37.47 -29.75
CA LEU A 56 24.28 -36.61 -30.91
C LEU A 56 24.34 -37.47 -32.19
N ALA A 57 23.42 -37.22 -33.12
CA ALA A 57 23.31 -37.92 -34.38
C ALA A 57 23.97 -37.13 -35.53
N ALA A 58 24.64 -37.83 -36.43
CA ALA A 58 25.21 -37.21 -37.64
C ALA A 58 24.08 -36.80 -38.60
N PRO A 59 24.15 -35.60 -39.23
CA PRO A 59 23.12 -35.15 -40.15
C PRO A 59 23.03 -36.09 -41.36
N THR A 60 21.80 -36.39 -41.80
CA THR A 60 21.56 -37.27 -42.96
C THR A 60 21.93 -36.61 -44.30
N ASN A 61 22.19 -35.30 -44.30
CA ASN A 61 22.63 -34.51 -45.45
C ASN A 61 23.87 -33.68 -45.10
N SER A 62 24.91 -33.71 -45.95
CA SER A 62 26.18 -33.00 -45.71
C SER A 62 26.07 -31.47 -45.74
N ASP A 63 24.98 -30.93 -46.29
CA ASP A 63 24.72 -29.49 -46.35
C ASP A 63 23.88 -28.97 -45.17
N ASP A 64 23.42 -29.86 -44.28
CA ASP A 64 22.63 -29.50 -43.11
C ASP A 64 23.54 -29.21 -41.91
N GLN A 65 23.50 -27.98 -41.41
CA GLN A 65 24.30 -27.54 -40.25
C GLN A 65 23.56 -27.66 -38.91
N ASN A 66 22.36 -28.24 -38.90
CA ASN A 66 21.61 -28.44 -37.66
C ASN A 66 22.18 -29.59 -36.82
N LEU A 67 22.06 -29.47 -35.50
CA LEU A 67 22.37 -30.55 -34.55
C LEU A 67 21.12 -31.41 -34.33
N TYR A 68 21.31 -32.73 -34.42
CA TYR A 68 20.25 -33.72 -34.24
C TYR A 68 20.58 -34.65 -33.07
N PHE A 69 19.56 -35.05 -32.32
CA PHE A 69 19.68 -35.97 -31.19
C PHE A 69 18.79 -37.19 -31.41
N GLY A 70 19.35 -38.39 -31.30
CA GLY A 70 18.64 -39.66 -31.41
C GLY A 70 18.54 -40.37 -30.06
N LEU A 71 17.49 -41.16 -29.85
CA LEU A 71 17.32 -41.95 -28.62
C LEU A 71 18.29 -43.14 -28.60
N ALA A 72 19.26 -43.12 -27.69
CA ALA A 72 20.29 -44.13 -27.52
C ALA A 72 19.89 -45.25 -26.53
N GLY A 73 19.09 -44.93 -25.50
CA GLY A 73 18.69 -45.89 -24.46
C GLY A 73 17.45 -45.48 -23.65
N SER A 74 16.79 -46.47 -23.03
CA SER A 74 15.73 -46.23 -22.04
C SER A 74 15.64 -47.34 -20.98
N GLU A 75 15.39 -46.96 -19.71
CA GLU A 75 15.28 -47.87 -18.57
C GLU A 75 14.12 -47.48 -17.62
N ILE A 76 13.54 -48.44 -16.89
CA ILE A 76 12.47 -48.17 -15.90
C ILE A 76 13.08 -47.58 -14.62
N SER A 77 12.52 -46.46 -14.13
CA SER A 77 13.01 -45.73 -12.95
C SER A 77 11.89 -45.45 -11.94
N THR A 78 12.22 -45.17 -10.68
CA THR A 78 11.29 -44.69 -9.65
C THR A 78 11.79 -43.36 -9.09
N CYS A 79 11.06 -42.27 -9.33
CA CYS A 79 11.53 -40.90 -9.07
C CYS A 79 10.64 -40.15 -8.07
N HIS A 80 11.23 -39.25 -7.26
CA HIS A 80 10.54 -38.32 -6.35
C HIS A 80 10.98 -36.89 -6.75
N TRP A 81 10.07 -35.91 -6.87
CA TRP A 81 10.46 -34.57 -7.38
C TRP A 81 9.70 -33.36 -6.80
N ALA A 82 10.31 -32.19 -6.98
CA ALA A 82 9.80 -30.84 -6.73
C ALA A 82 9.53 -30.08 -8.07
N PRO A 83 8.61 -29.10 -8.11
CA PRO A 83 8.32 -28.30 -9.30
C PRO A 83 9.52 -27.46 -9.79
N GLY A 84 9.63 -27.21 -11.11
CA GLY A 84 10.57 -26.26 -11.72
C GLY A 84 11.93 -26.80 -12.16
N SER A 85 12.15 -28.12 -12.12
CA SER A 85 13.41 -28.78 -12.55
C SER A 85 13.22 -29.79 -13.69
N CYS A 86 12.23 -29.57 -14.56
CA CYS A 86 11.74 -30.59 -15.47
C CYS A 86 11.86 -30.15 -16.94
N ALA A 87 12.32 -31.05 -17.82
CA ALA A 87 12.09 -30.85 -19.24
C ALA A 87 10.59 -31.02 -19.56
N THR A 88 10.08 -30.21 -20.48
CA THR A 88 8.65 -30.14 -20.79
C THR A 88 8.44 -30.15 -22.30
N PHE A 89 7.33 -30.74 -22.72
CA PHE A 89 6.84 -30.57 -24.09
C PHE A 89 5.91 -29.36 -24.15
N ASP A 90 6.18 -28.44 -25.09
CA ASP A 90 5.31 -27.30 -25.34
C ASP A 90 4.09 -27.70 -26.20
N GLU A 91 3.23 -26.72 -26.50
CA GLU A 91 2.04 -26.89 -27.35
C GLU A 91 2.35 -27.28 -28.81
N LYS A 92 3.61 -27.17 -29.23
CA LYS A 92 4.13 -27.57 -30.55
C LYS A 92 4.87 -28.91 -30.53
N LEU A 93 4.90 -29.61 -29.38
CA LEU A 93 5.66 -30.84 -29.15
C LEU A 93 7.19 -30.62 -29.17
N GLU A 94 7.67 -29.40 -28.92
CA GLU A 94 9.07 -29.10 -28.72
C GLU A 94 9.48 -29.51 -27.31
N LEU A 95 10.58 -30.26 -27.19
CA LEU A 95 11.18 -30.66 -25.93
C LEU A 95 12.10 -29.53 -25.44
N VAL A 96 11.73 -28.83 -24.39
CA VAL A 96 12.57 -27.82 -23.75
C VAL A 96 13.37 -28.47 -22.62
N VAL A 97 14.69 -28.33 -22.65
CA VAL A 97 15.62 -29.01 -21.74
C VAL A 97 16.41 -27.97 -20.92
N PRO A 98 16.36 -28.00 -19.57
CA PRO A 98 17.32 -27.27 -18.77
C PRO A 98 18.64 -28.04 -18.73
N LEU A 99 19.72 -27.38 -19.11
CA LEU A 99 21.07 -27.92 -18.99
C LEU A 99 21.80 -27.16 -17.89
N ALA A 100 22.40 -27.91 -16.96
CA ALA A 100 23.32 -27.37 -15.97
C ALA A 100 24.76 -27.74 -16.38
N PHE A 101 25.64 -26.76 -16.37
CA PHE A 101 27.08 -26.94 -16.60
C PHE A 101 27.83 -27.02 -15.27
N ASP A 102 29.01 -27.66 -15.29
CA ASP A 102 29.86 -27.85 -14.09
C ASP A 102 30.32 -26.53 -13.44
N ASP A 103 30.21 -25.40 -14.14
CA ASP A 103 30.53 -24.06 -13.67
C ASP A 103 29.34 -23.32 -13.02
N GLY A 104 28.18 -23.96 -12.92
CA GLY A 104 26.97 -23.41 -12.32
C GLY A 104 26.10 -22.59 -13.28
N ILE A 105 26.50 -22.42 -14.55
CA ILE A 105 25.67 -21.79 -15.57
C ILE A 105 24.49 -22.72 -15.88
N LYS A 106 23.27 -22.17 -15.89
CA LYS A 106 22.08 -22.87 -16.35
C LYS A 106 21.66 -22.30 -17.70
N VAL A 107 21.38 -23.18 -18.66
CA VAL A 107 20.92 -22.81 -20.02
C VAL A 107 19.65 -23.56 -20.34
N VAL A 108 18.71 -22.88 -20.97
CA VAL A 108 17.54 -23.51 -21.60
C VAL A 108 17.91 -23.90 -23.01
N THR A 109 17.69 -25.14 -23.41
CA THR A 109 17.83 -25.59 -24.80
C THR A 109 16.48 -26.07 -25.33
N GLY A 110 16.01 -25.46 -26.41
CA GLY A 110 14.82 -25.91 -27.14
C GLY A 110 15.18 -26.95 -28.19
N LEU A 111 14.53 -28.11 -28.13
CA LEU A 111 14.68 -29.20 -29.10
C LEU A 111 13.34 -29.47 -29.81
N GLY A 112 13.25 -29.11 -31.08
CA GLY A 112 12.07 -29.30 -31.91
C GLY A 112 11.98 -30.73 -32.41
N PHE A 113 10.83 -31.36 -32.26
CA PHE A 113 10.60 -32.67 -32.85
C PHE A 113 10.46 -32.51 -34.38
N SER A 114 11.40 -33.08 -35.15
CA SER A 114 11.38 -33.00 -36.61
C SER A 114 11.29 -34.41 -37.22
N PRO A 115 10.15 -34.79 -37.83
CA PRO A 115 10.01 -36.08 -38.48
C PRO A 115 10.54 -36.05 -39.93
N ALA A 116 11.82 -36.34 -40.17
CA ALA A 116 12.40 -36.80 -41.45
C ALA A 116 13.92 -37.07 -41.30
N THR A 117 14.60 -38.01 -41.96
CA THR A 117 14.39 -38.73 -43.22
C THR A 117 14.83 -40.21 -43.07
N LEU A 118 14.03 -41.14 -43.62
CA LEU A 118 14.29 -42.55 -43.97
C LEU A 118 14.98 -43.54 -42.99
N GLU A 119 15.55 -43.14 -41.85
CA GLU A 119 16.25 -44.07 -40.92
C GLU A 119 15.97 -43.90 -39.41
N GLY A 120 15.14 -42.95 -38.96
CA GLY A 120 14.80 -42.81 -37.52
C GLY A 120 14.01 -41.54 -37.15
N PHE A 121 13.73 -41.37 -35.84
CA PHE A 121 13.16 -40.15 -35.24
C PHE A 121 14.26 -39.35 -34.55
N TYR A 122 14.28 -38.02 -34.73
CA TYR A 122 15.29 -37.14 -34.17
C TYR A 122 14.68 -35.86 -33.59
N TRP A 123 15.34 -35.31 -32.59
CA TRP A 123 15.10 -33.96 -32.13
C TRP A 123 16.13 -33.01 -32.73
N GLN A 124 15.66 -31.92 -33.31
CA GLN A 124 16.47 -30.87 -33.90
C GLN A 124 16.71 -29.77 -32.86
N TYR A 125 17.95 -29.34 -32.73
CA TYR A 125 18.28 -28.15 -31.94
C TYR A 125 17.63 -26.89 -32.53
N LEU A 126 16.90 -26.12 -31.70
CA LEU A 126 16.23 -24.89 -32.12
C LEU A 126 16.92 -23.63 -31.56
N PHE A 127 17.11 -23.58 -30.24
CA PHE A 127 17.64 -22.39 -29.55
C PHE A 127 18.33 -22.76 -28.24
N HIS A 128 19.17 -21.84 -27.75
CA HIS A 128 19.60 -21.83 -26.34
C HIS A 128 19.47 -20.43 -25.76
N GLU A 129 19.13 -20.33 -24.47
CA GLU A 129 19.08 -19.08 -23.72
C GLU A 129 19.72 -19.28 -22.34
N LEU A 130 20.55 -18.33 -21.91
CA LEU A 130 21.12 -18.33 -20.56
C LEU A 130 20.01 -18.03 -19.55
N ILE A 131 19.91 -18.84 -18.49
CA ILE A 131 18.97 -18.56 -17.38
C ILE A 131 19.56 -17.44 -16.55
N ASN A 132 18.84 -16.31 -16.47
CA ASN A 132 19.22 -15.24 -15.56
C ASN A 132 18.93 -15.69 -14.12
N THR A 133 19.96 -15.79 -13.28
CA THR A 133 19.78 -16.19 -11.88
C THR A 133 19.07 -15.13 -11.03
N GLU A 134 18.95 -13.90 -11.54
CA GLU A 134 18.19 -12.82 -10.90
C GLU A 134 16.67 -12.97 -11.09
N THR A 135 16.20 -13.80 -12.03
CA THR A 135 14.77 -14.03 -12.30
C THR A 135 14.22 -15.31 -11.67
N VAL A 136 14.94 -15.89 -10.68
CA VAL A 136 14.49 -17.11 -10.02
C VAL A 136 13.45 -16.78 -8.94
N VAL A 137 12.23 -17.28 -9.14
CA VAL A 137 11.20 -17.42 -8.12
C VAL A 137 11.51 -18.60 -7.21
N THR A 138 11.58 -18.35 -5.91
CA THR A 138 11.81 -19.40 -4.89
C THR A 138 10.59 -19.51 -3.98
N LEU A 139 10.15 -20.74 -3.69
CA LEU A 139 9.19 -20.99 -2.62
C LEU A 139 9.91 -21.52 -1.38
N LYS A 140 9.73 -20.84 -0.25
CA LYS A 140 10.29 -21.19 1.06
C LYS A 140 9.21 -21.53 2.07
N SER A 141 9.55 -22.24 3.13
CA SER A 141 8.66 -22.35 4.28
C SER A 141 8.65 -21.04 5.08
N GLY A 142 7.46 -20.57 5.45
CA GLY A 142 7.25 -19.42 6.33
C GLY A 142 6.79 -19.84 7.72
N THR A 143 6.81 -18.90 8.65
CA THR A 143 6.26 -19.08 10.00
C THR A 143 4.94 -18.32 10.10
N PRO A 144 3.79 -19.00 10.30
CA PRO A 144 2.53 -18.31 10.54
C PRO A 144 2.58 -17.55 11.86
N ASN A 145 1.77 -16.49 11.97
CA ASN A 145 1.52 -15.87 13.26
C ASN A 145 0.92 -16.93 14.20
N PRO A 146 1.51 -17.19 15.38
CA PRO A 146 1.03 -18.25 16.28
C PRO A 146 -0.38 -18.00 16.84
N LYS A 147 -0.91 -16.77 16.72
CA LYS A 147 -2.29 -16.41 17.07
C LYS A 147 -3.20 -16.24 15.84
N GLY A 148 -2.66 -16.42 14.64
CA GLY A 148 -3.38 -16.37 13.37
C GLY A 148 -4.16 -17.64 13.07
N GLY A 149 -4.78 -17.69 11.90
CA GLY A 149 -5.55 -18.82 11.40
C GLY A 149 -4.77 -19.82 10.55
N PHE A 150 -3.55 -19.50 10.10
CA PHE A 150 -2.73 -20.42 9.29
C PHE A 150 -2.00 -21.47 10.13
N GLU A 151 -2.06 -22.73 9.67
CA GLU A 151 -1.30 -23.85 10.26
C GLU A 151 0.11 -23.95 9.68
N SER A 152 0.27 -23.60 8.41
CA SER A 152 1.57 -23.53 7.73
C SER A 152 1.56 -22.45 6.65
N LEU A 153 2.72 -21.87 6.41
CA LEU A 153 2.94 -20.86 5.38
C LEU A 153 4.06 -21.29 4.42
N TYR A 154 3.90 -20.88 3.18
CA TYR A 154 4.93 -20.94 2.14
C TYR A 154 5.06 -19.55 1.52
N LEU A 155 6.27 -19.04 1.42
CA LEU A 155 6.55 -17.65 1.03
C LEU A 155 7.27 -17.66 -0.31
N PHE A 156 6.80 -16.84 -1.25
CA PHE A 156 7.49 -16.62 -2.51
C PHE A 156 8.56 -15.54 -2.34
N GLU A 157 9.68 -15.72 -3.01
CA GLU A 157 10.72 -14.72 -3.22
C GLU A 157 11.03 -14.64 -4.70
N GLY A 158 11.40 -13.46 -5.19
CA GLY A 158 11.76 -13.23 -6.60
C GLY A 158 11.41 -11.81 -7.05
N ASP A 159 12.02 -11.36 -8.13
CA ASP A 159 11.74 -10.07 -8.75
C ASP A 159 10.65 -10.23 -9.83
N PHE A 160 9.40 -10.33 -9.37
CA PHE A 160 8.22 -10.55 -10.22
C PHE A 160 7.99 -9.48 -11.32
N PRO A 161 8.26 -8.18 -11.09
CA PRO A 161 8.20 -7.14 -12.11
C PRO A 161 9.05 -7.40 -13.34
N HIS A 162 10.22 -8.01 -13.16
CA HIS A 162 11.18 -8.26 -14.24
C HIS A 162 11.19 -9.69 -14.74
N LEU A 163 10.28 -10.55 -14.27
CA LEU A 163 10.13 -11.88 -14.83
C LEU A 163 9.66 -11.77 -16.28
N SER A 164 10.46 -12.32 -17.18
CA SER A 164 9.99 -12.65 -18.52
C SER A 164 9.38 -14.05 -18.45
N LEU A 165 8.09 -14.17 -18.77
CA LEU A 165 7.42 -15.47 -18.90
C LEU A 165 7.92 -16.24 -20.14
N ASN A 166 9.22 -16.51 -20.24
CA ASN A 166 9.79 -17.57 -21.07
C ASN A 166 9.82 -18.90 -20.28
N GLN A 167 8.67 -19.17 -19.65
CA GLN A 167 7.98 -20.39 -19.24
C GLN A 167 8.67 -21.60 -18.60
N TYR A 168 9.99 -21.71 -18.45
CA TYR A 168 10.54 -23.06 -18.18
C TYR A 168 11.40 -23.27 -16.92
N TYR A 169 12.12 -22.30 -16.33
CA TYR A 169 13.10 -22.62 -15.25
C TYR A 169 13.25 -21.62 -14.11
N ASP A 170 12.30 -20.71 -13.99
CA ASP A 170 12.38 -19.62 -13.03
C ASP A 170 11.70 -19.98 -11.71
N PHE A 171 11.38 -21.26 -11.43
CA PHE A 171 10.77 -21.67 -10.16
C PHE A 171 11.59 -22.73 -9.44
N GLN A 172 11.87 -22.51 -8.16
CA GLN A 172 12.65 -23.41 -7.33
C GLN A 172 12.01 -23.57 -5.94
N MET A 173 12.11 -24.76 -5.38
CA MET A 173 11.78 -25.01 -3.97
C MET A 173 13.05 -24.86 -3.14
N ALA A 174 12.98 -24.14 -2.02
CA ALA A 174 14.07 -24.17 -1.06
C ALA A 174 14.24 -25.58 -0.46
N GLU A 175 15.44 -25.84 0.07
CA GLU A 175 15.79 -27.15 0.63
C GLU A 175 14.80 -27.58 1.71
N GLY A 176 14.28 -28.81 1.60
CA GLY A 176 13.34 -29.38 2.57
C GLY A 176 11.89 -28.90 2.45
N VAL A 177 11.58 -27.98 1.54
CA VAL A 177 10.21 -27.49 1.31
C VAL A 177 9.42 -28.51 0.50
N ILE A 178 8.29 -28.95 1.05
CA ILE A 178 7.32 -29.80 0.35
C ILE A 178 6.10 -28.93 0.05
N PRO A 179 5.72 -28.71 -1.23
CA PRO A 179 4.58 -27.87 -1.55
C PRO A 179 3.28 -28.44 -0.96
N PRO A 180 2.35 -27.57 -0.56
CA PRO A 180 1.08 -28.01 -0.02
C PRO A 180 0.24 -28.71 -1.09
N LYS A 181 -0.40 -29.82 -0.71
CA LYS A 181 -1.31 -30.56 -1.60
C LYS A 181 -2.74 -30.20 -1.27
N ALA A 182 -3.60 -30.11 -2.28
CA ALA A 182 -5.03 -29.98 -2.07
C ALA A 182 -5.54 -31.20 -1.30
N THR A 183 -6.30 -30.96 -0.22
CA THR A 183 -6.83 -32.05 0.62
C THR A 183 -8.35 -32.06 0.77
N LEU A 184 -9.05 -31.03 0.27
CA LEU A 184 -10.51 -30.96 0.28
C LEU A 184 -11.10 -32.10 -0.58
N LYS A 185 -11.92 -32.95 0.02
CA LYS A 185 -12.51 -34.11 -0.63
C LYS A 185 -13.77 -33.73 -1.40
N GLN A 186 -14.14 -34.54 -2.37
CA GLN A 186 -15.42 -34.37 -3.07
C GLN A 186 -16.59 -34.32 -2.08
N ASP A 187 -17.51 -33.37 -2.29
CA ASP A 187 -18.69 -33.10 -1.48
C ASP A 187 -18.37 -32.57 -0.05
N GLU A 188 -17.11 -32.24 0.23
CA GLU A 188 -16.70 -31.53 1.44
C GLU A 188 -16.91 -30.03 1.27
N GLU A 189 -17.40 -29.38 2.33
CA GLU A 189 -17.64 -27.95 2.40
C GLU A 189 -16.79 -27.34 3.51
N ILE A 190 -16.14 -26.23 3.19
CA ILE A 190 -15.33 -25.44 4.10
C ILE A 190 -15.72 -23.97 4.00
N THR A 191 -15.78 -23.30 5.14
CA THR A 191 -16.02 -21.85 5.21
C THR A 191 -14.71 -21.14 5.49
N LEU A 192 -14.36 -20.16 4.66
CA LEU A 192 -13.27 -19.22 4.87
C LEU A 192 -13.86 -17.86 5.20
N ARG A 193 -13.75 -17.45 6.47
CA ARG A 193 -14.11 -16.12 6.96
C ARG A 193 -12.86 -15.26 7.04
N ILE A 194 -12.88 -14.10 6.40
CA ILE A 194 -11.77 -13.15 6.36
C ILE A 194 -12.26 -11.86 6.96
N PHE A 195 -11.68 -11.47 8.09
CA PHE A 195 -11.78 -10.12 8.59
C PHE A 195 -10.67 -9.27 7.99
N HIS A 196 -11.00 -8.07 7.53
CA HIS A 196 -10.01 -7.16 6.98
C HIS A 196 -10.25 -5.71 7.39
N PHE A 197 -9.17 -4.96 7.46
CA PHE A 197 -9.17 -3.51 7.58
C PHE A 197 -8.06 -2.97 6.67
N ASN A 198 -8.04 -1.66 6.45
CA ASN A 198 -7.07 -0.98 5.61
C ASN A 198 -7.00 0.50 6.06
N ASP A 199 -5.91 1.18 5.73
CA ASP A 199 -5.73 2.62 5.94
C ASP A 199 -5.98 3.01 7.41
N LEU A 200 -5.44 2.22 8.35
CA LEU A 200 -5.65 2.50 9.77
C LEU A 200 -4.88 3.75 10.19
N HIS A 201 -3.76 4.07 9.55
CA HIS A 201 -2.96 5.28 9.80
C HIS A 201 -2.60 5.46 11.29
N HIS A 202 -2.19 4.37 11.93
CA HIS A 202 -1.96 4.29 13.38
C HIS A 202 -3.15 4.71 14.27
N GLU A 203 -4.37 4.79 13.75
CA GLU A 203 -5.58 5.10 14.51
C GLU A 203 -6.05 3.90 15.36
N LEU A 204 -5.12 3.32 16.13
CA LEU A 204 -5.38 2.24 17.09
C LEU A 204 -6.31 2.72 18.22
N ARG A 205 -6.16 3.99 18.61
CA ARG A 205 -6.99 4.73 19.58
C ARG A 205 -7.17 6.19 19.14
N SER A 206 -8.40 6.69 19.23
CA SER A 206 -8.73 8.11 19.05
C SER A 206 -8.95 8.78 20.42
N VAL A 207 -8.11 9.73 20.81
CA VAL A 207 -8.25 10.41 22.11
C VAL A 207 -9.29 11.53 22.08
N HIS A 208 -10.12 11.66 23.12
CA HIS A 208 -11.07 12.78 23.21
C HIS A 208 -11.41 13.19 24.65
N SER A 209 -10.90 14.35 25.06
CA SER A 209 -10.97 14.86 26.45
C SER A 209 -12.37 14.95 27.09
N LYS A 210 -13.43 15.17 26.29
CA LYS A 210 -14.81 15.27 26.80
C LYS A 210 -15.67 14.02 26.60
N LYS A 211 -15.28 13.11 25.72
CA LYS A 211 -16.10 11.98 25.27
C LYS A 211 -15.53 10.63 25.69
N GLY A 212 -14.30 10.62 26.20
CA GLY A 212 -13.54 9.39 26.38
C GLY A 212 -12.85 9.00 25.09
N ASP A 213 -11.86 8.12 25.22
CA ASP A 213 -11.08 7.62 24.10
C ASP A 213 -11.85 6.51 23.38
N THR A 214 -11.76 6.47 22.05
CA THR A 214 -12.30 5.38 21.24
C THR A 214 -11.20 4.37 20.92
N HIS A 215 -11.42 3.10 21.27
CA HIS A 215 -10.44 2.01 21.18
C HIS A 215 -10.66 1.18 19.90
N ARG A 216 -10.31 1.76 18.76
CA ARG A 216 -10.61 1.21 17.43
C ARG A 216 -10.11 -0.22 17.26
N PHE A 217 -8.83 -0.46 17.53
CA PHE A 217 -8.25 -1.77 17.25
C PHE A 217 -8.73 -2.84 18.24
N SER A 218 -8.94 -2.48 19.50
CA SER A 218 -9.44 -3.41 20.52
C SER A 218 -10.89 -3.86 20.28
N GLN A 219 -11.73 -3.03 19.64
CA GLN A 219 -13.04 -3.46 19.12
C GLN A 219 -12.88 -4.50 17.99
N MET A 220 -11.95 -4.29 17.06
CA MET A 220 -11.69 -5.26 15.98
C MET A 220 -11.21 -6.59 16.55
N VAL A 221 -10.26 -6.56 17.49
CA VAL A 221 -9.71 -7.75 18.14
C VAL A 221 -10.79 -8.53 18.87
N LYS A 222 -11.72 -7.85 19.56
CA LYS A 222 -12.88 -8.47 20.20
C LYS A 222 -13.70 -9.29 19.21
N ILE A 223 -14.11 -8.65 18.10
CA ILE A 223 -14.93 -9.29 17.05
C ILE A 223 -14.21 -10.50 16.45
N VAL A 224 -12.94 -10.36 16.10
CA VAL A 224 -12.13 -11.43 15.49
C VAL A 224 -11.93 -12.60 16.46
N ASN A 225 -11.60 -12.31 17.73
CA ASN A 225 -11.40 -13.34 18.74
C ASN A 225 -12.69 -14.10 19.05
N GLU A 226 -13.83 -13.42 19.12
CA GLU A 226 -15.12 -14.08 19.27
C GLU A 226 -15.46 -14.96 18.06
N ALA A 227 -15.17 -14.51 16.84
CA ALA A 227 -15.38 -15.32 15.65
C ALA A 227 -14.47 -16.57 15.66
N ARG A 228 -13.19 -16.43 16.00
CA ARG A 228 -12.26 -17.56 16.15
C ARG A 228 -12.71 -18.56 17.21
N GLN A 229 -13.19 -18.09 18.36
CA GLN A 229 -13.67 -18.94 19.45
C GLN A 229 -14.96 -19.70 19.11
N ASN A 230 -15.82 -19.09 18.29
CA ASN A 230 -17.10 -19.66 17.89
C ASN A 230 -17.08 -20.38 16.54
N ALA A 231 -15.93 -20.41 15.85
CA ALA A 231 -15.77 -21.02 14.54
C ALA A 231 -16.13 -22.51 14.55
N ALA A 232 -16.85 -22.95 13.52
CA ALA A 232 -17.10 -24.37 13.32
C ALA A 232 -15.81 -25.14 12.98
N VAL A 233 -15.82 -26.46 13.11
CA VAL A 233 -14.65 -27.31 12.81
C VAL A 233 -14.17 -27.15 11.36
N ASN A 234 -15.09 -26.89 10.42
CA ASN A 234 -14.81 -26.65 9.01
C ASN A 234 -14.84 -25.16 8.65
N GLU A 235 -14.54 -24.28 9.62
CA GLU A 235 -14.47 -22.83 9.41
C GLU A 235 -13.05 -22.33 9.73
N ILE A 236 -12.49 -21.57 8.80
CA ILE A 236 -11.20 -20.88 8.93
C ILE A 236 -11.53 -19.40 9.15
N VAL A 237 -10.88 -18.77 10.13
CA VAL A 237 -11.00 -17.33 10.39
C VAL A 237 -9.64 -16.67 10.25
N LEU A 238 -9.48 -15.85 9.20
CA LEU A 238 -8.29 -15.05 8.94
C LEU A 238 -8.51 -13.58 9.28
N PHE A 239 -7.43 -12.87 9.60
CA PHE A 239 -7.43 -11.43 9.85
C PHE A 239 -6.32 -10.74 9.05
N MET A 240 -6.66 -9.77 8.21
CA MET A 240 -5.72 -9.17 7.24
C MET A 240 -5.74 -7.64 7.25
N SER A 241 -4.61 -7.03 6.88
CA SER A 241 -4.52 -5.59 6.64
C SER A 241 -4.27 -5.29 5.15
N GLY A 242 -5.04 -4.36 4.60
CA GLY A 242 -4.87 -3.79 3.27
C GLY A 242 -3.77 -2.72 3.16
N GLY A 243 -2.93 -2.52 4.18
CA GLY A 243 -1.82 -1.54 4.16
C GLY A 243 -2.22 -0.13 4.64
N ASP A 244 -1.26 0.80 4.61
CA ASP A 244 -1.34 2.14 5.23
C ASP A 244 -1.71 2.09 6.72
N ASP A 245 -0.95 1.28 7.42
CA ASP A 245 -1.03 1.07 8.86
C ASP A 245 -0.18 2.06 9.65
N HIS A 246 0.82 2.65 9.00
CA HIS A 246 1.65 3.73 9.54
C HIS A 246 1.14 5.10 9.08
N ILE A 247 1.62 6.14 9.77
CA ILE A 247 1.47 7.56 9.44
C ILE A 247 0.04 8.10 9.57
N GLY A 248 -0.14 9.05 10.48
CA GLY A 248 -1.41 9.78 10.63
C GLY A 248 -1.80 10.07 12.08
N ASN A 249 -1.08 9.48 13.05
CA ASN A 249 -1.40 9.54 14.48
C ASN A 249 -0.10 9.68 15.30
N PRO A 250 -0.12 10.29 16.50
CA PRO A 250 1.07 10.41 17.37
C PRO A 250 1.94 9.15 17.55
N PHE A 251 1.39 7.95 17.40
CA PHE A 251 2.17 6.71 17.37
C PHE A 251 3.29 6.67 16.32
N ASP A 252 3.22 7.49 15.28
CA ASP A 252 4.27 7.67 14.28
C ASP A 252 5.63 7.98 14.92
N GLU A 253 5.63 8.66 16.07
CA GLU A 253 6.86 9.04 16.77
C GLU A 253 7.59 7.83 17.36
N LEU A 254 6.93 6.69 17.55
CA LEU A 254 7.56 5.45 18.01
C LEU A 254 8.36 4.74 16.91
N LEU A 255 8.06 5.02 15.63
CA LEU A 255 8.89 4.60 14.50
C LEU A 255 10.24 5.33 14.48
N GLY A 256 10.31 6.51 15.09
CA GLY A 256 11.52 7.33 15.13
C GLY A 256 11.76 8.13 13.83
N PHE A 257 12.97 8.67 13.72
CA PHE A 257 13.45 9.45 12.57
C PHE A 257 14.62 8.75 11.86
N ASP A 258 15.26 7.81 12.55
CA ASP A 258 16.38 7.01 12.09
C ASP A 258 16.41 5.68 12.86
N ALA A 259 17.27 4.76 12.41
CA ALA A 259 17.38 3.43 13.01
C ALA A 259 17.75 3.45 14.50
N ASP A 260 18.40 4.50 15.00
CA ASP A 260 18.81 4.62 16.41
C ASP A 260 17.65 5.10 17.31
N SER A 261 16.76 5.94 16.78
CA SER A 261 15.60 6.48 17.47
C SER A 261 14.33 5.64 17.36
N PHE A 262 14.32 4.60 16.51
CA PHE A 262 13.22 3.64 16.42
C PHE A 262 13.01 2.89 17.74
N GLN A 263 11.76 2.88 18.21
CA GLN A 263 11.35 2.15 19.40
C GLN A 263 10.50 0.92 19.07
N THR A 264 9.45 1.11 18.25
CA THR A 264 8.52 0.05 17.83
C THR A 264 7.55 0.59 16.78
N SER A 265 7.10 -0.27 15.87
CA SER A 265 5.83 -0.08 15.18
C SER A 265 4.68 -0.47 16.11
N ALA A 266 3.91 0.52 16.55
CA ALA A 266 2.74 0.29 17.40
C ALA A 266 1.69 -0.55 16.67
N ALA A 267 1.46 -0.27 15.38
CA ALA A 267 0.59 -1.07 14.52
C ALA A 267 1.04 -2.53 14.50
N TYR A 268 2.27 -2.82 14.05
CA TYR A 268 2.69 -4.21 13.87
C TYR A 268 2.80 -4.97 15.21
N THR A 269 3.19 -4.29 16.29
CA THR A 269 3.14 -4.89 17.65
C THR A 269 1.73 -5.31 18.02
N ALA A 270 0.75 -4.41 17.84
CA ALA A 270 -0.65 -4.69 18.15
C ALA A 270 -1.19 -5.83 17.25
N TYR A 271 -0.87 -5.79 15.96
CA TYR A 271 -1.36 -6.74 14.96
C TYR A 271 -0.81 -8.14 15.17
N SER A 272 0.49 -8.23 15.47
CA SER A 272 1.15 -9.48 15.86
C SER A 272 0.46 -10.10 17.06
N ALA A 273 0.18 -9.29 18.09
CA ALA A 273 -0.48 -9.75 19.30
C ALA A 273 -1.97 -10.12 19.09
N ALA A 274 -2.62 -9.52 18.10
CA ALA A 274 -4.00 -9.80 17.67
C ALA A 274 -4.11 -11.03 16.73
N GLY A 275 -2.98 -11.58 16.28
CA GLY A 275 -2.98 -12.70 15.35
C GLY A 275 -3.31 -12.29 13.92
N LEU A 276 -2.81 -11.15 13.44
CA LEU A 276 -2.90 -10.82 12.01
C LEU A 276 -2.18 -11.90 11.18
N ASP A 277 -2.79 -12.29 10.06
CA ASP A 277 -2.34 -13.38 9.20
C ASP A 277 -1.47 -12.89 8.03
N ALA A 278 -1.75 -11.70 7.50
CA ALA A 278 -0.95 -11.04 6.47
C ALA A 278 -1.28 -9.54 6.39
N SER A 279 -0.32 -8.73 5.92
CA SER A 279 -0.55 -7.36 5.48
C SER A 279 0.08 -7.12 4.10
N VAL A 280 -0.33 -6.05 3.42
CA VAL A 280 0.36 -5.52 2.24
C VAL A 280 1.03 -4.20 2.58
N ILE A 281 2.16 -3.89 1.93
CA ILE A 281 2.78 -2.57 1.99
C ILE A 281 1.90 -1.58 1.22
N GLY A 282 1.42 -0.55 1.89
CA GLY A 282 0.85 0.65 1.30
C GLY A 282 1.88 1.75 1.08
N ASN A 283 1.46 2.89 0.55
CA ASN A 283 2.38 3.98 0.27
C ASN A 283 2.95 4.59 1.56
N HIS A 284 2.14 4.68 2.62
CA HIS A 284 2.53 5.33 3.88
C HIS A 284 3.44 4.48 4.78
N GLU A 285 3.61 3.18 4.51
CA GLU A 285 4.65 2.36 5.15
C GLU A 285 6.07 2.88 4.83
N LEU A 286 6.25 3.59 3.71
CA LEU A 286 7.54 4.05 3.20
C LEU A 286 7.89 5.50 3.56
N ASP A 287 6.96 6.26 4.14
CA ASP A 287 7.12 7.69 4.46
C ASP A 287 8.32 8.01 5.36
N LYS A 288 8.62 7.11 6.29
CA LYS A 288 9.76 7.24 7.23
C LYS A 288 11.04 6.61 6.67
N GLY A 289 11.01 6.10 5.44
CA GLY A 289 12.12 5.47 4.75
C GLY A 289 12.25 3.96 4.98
N THR A 290 12.84 3.29 3.99
CA THR A 290 12.97 1.82 3.93
C THR A 290 13.76 1.20 5.08
N ALA A 291 14.75 1.91 5.62
CA ALA A 291 15.54 1.44 6.76
C ALA A 291 14.69 1.30 8.04
N LEU A 292 13.76 2.23 8.27
CA LEU A 292 12.85 2.17 9.42
C LEU A 292 11.76 1.13 9.20
N LEU A 293 11.21 1.02 7.99
CA LEU A 293 10.24 -0.02 7.66
C LEU A 293 10.85 -1.43 7.82
N ALA A 294 12.09 -1.65 7.37
CA ALA A 294 12.81 -2.90 7.60
C ALA A 294 12.91 -3.25 9.10
N LYS A 295 13.19 -2.26 9.95
CA LYS A 295 13.23 -2.45 11.40
C LYS A 295 11.84 -2.74 11.99
N ALA A 296 10.81 -2.01 11.56
CA ALA A 296 9.42 -2.24 11.95
C ALA A 296 8.98 -3.68 11.65
N ILE A 297 9.25 -4.16 10.43
CA ILE A 297 8.90 -5.52 10.04
C ILE A 297 9.72 -6.53 10.86
N GLY A 298 11.05 -6.40 10.88
CA GLY A 298 11.92 -7.37 11.54
C GLY A 298 11.77 -7.44 13.07
N GLN A 299 11.29 -6.38 13.73
CA GLN A 299 11.13 -6.35 15.19
C GLN A 299 9.70 -6.62 15.65
N ASP A 300 8.69 -6.10 14.95
CA ASP A 300 7.33 -6.04 15.47
C ASP A 300 6.32 -6.86 14.65
N ALA A 301 6.61 -7.24 13.40
CA ALA A 301 5.73 -8.09 12.61
C ALA A 301 6.02 -9.58 12.85
N GLN A 302 5.00 -10.33 13.28
CA GLN A 302 5.01 -11.78 13.45
C GLN A 302 4.15 -12.47 12.38
N PHE A 303 3.93 -11.76 11.27
CA PHE A 303 3.13 -12.14 10.12
C PHE A 303 3.84 -11.66 8.85
N PRO A 304 3.60 -12.30 7.70
CA PRO A 304 4.17 -11.87 6.44
C PRO A 304 3.60 -10.53 5.98
N VAL A 305 4.50 -9.64 5.57
CA VAL A 305 4.18 -8.39 4.89
C VAL A 305 4.42 -8.57 3.40
N LEU A 306 3.47 -8.15 2.56
CA LEU A 306 3.45 -8.50 1.15
C LEU A 306 3.62 -7.28 0.23
N SER A 307 4.32 -7.48 -0.88
CA SER A 307 4.28 -6.60 -2.07
C SER A 307 5.01 -7.29 -3.22
N ALA A 308 4.31 -7.59 -4.30
CA ALA A 308 4.89 -8.27 -5.47
C ALA A 308 5.59 -7.32 -6.42
N ASN A 309 5.17 -6.05 -6.44
CA ASN A 309 5.66 -5.10 -7.43
C ASN A 309 6.76 -4.16 -6.92
N LEU A 310 7.08 -4.14 -5.62
CA LEU A 310 8.24 -3.40 -5.11
C LEU A 310 9.53 -4.20 -5.28
N PHE A 311 10.60 -3.54 -5.73
CA PHE A 311 11.93 -4.15 -5.91
C PHE A 311 13.06 -3.13 -5.73
N GLY A 312 14.30 -3.61 -5.67
CA GLY A 312 15.50 -2.78 -5.75
C GLY A 312 15.88 -2.02 -4.48
N SER A 313 15.14 -2.17 -3.37
CA SER A 313 15.49 -1.50 -2.12
C SER A 313 16.85 -1.94 -1.58
N LYS A 314 17.63 -0.96 -1.13
CA LYS A 314 18.87 -1.18 -0.39
C LYS A 314 18.65 -1.75 1.01
N HIS A 315 17.49 -1.48 1.61
CA HIS A 315 17.21 -1.81 3.01
C HIS A 315 16.16 -2.91 3.18
N LEU A 316 15.14 -2.94 2.32
CA LEU A 316 14.12 -4.00 2.30
C LEU A 316 14.64 -5.18 1.48
N THR A 317 15.04 -6.22 2.19
CA THR A 317 15.48 -7.51 1.62
C THR A 317 14.33 -8.54 1.62
N PRO A 318 14.50 -9.71 0.98
CA PRO A 318 13.51 -10.81 1.04
C PRO A 318 13.26 -11.38 2.45
N GLU A 319 13.97 -10.93 3.49
CA GLU A 319 13.65 -11.24 4.88
C GLU A 319 12.54 -10.34 5.46
N HIS A 320 12.24 -9.22 4.79
CA HIS A 320 11.30 -8.21 5.29
C HIS A 320 9.93 -8.30 4.63
N TYR A 321 9.86 -8.54 3.32
CA TYR A 321 8.58 -8.64 2.61
C TYR A 321 8.62 -9.71 1.52
N TYR A 322 7.45 -10.17 1.12
CA TYR A 322 7.27 -11.25 0.16
C TYR A 322 6.30 -10.85 -0.96
N PRO A 323 6.56 -11.20 -2.23
CA PRO A 323 5.60 -10.98 -3.30
C PRO A 323 4.23 -11.63 -3.08
N ALA A 324 4.26 -12.87 -2.61
CA ALA A 324 3.08 -13.67 -2.37
C ALA A 324 3.34 -14.75 -1.32
N LEU A 325 2.27 -15.37 -0.83
CA LEU A 325 2.33 -16.55 0.03
C LEU A 325 1.27 -17.58 -0.34
N ILE A 326 1.47 -18.82 0.12
CA ILE A 326 0.45 -19.84 0.25
C ILE A 326 0.27 -20.15 1.74
N GLY A 327 -0.90 -19.88 2.29
CA GLY A 327 -1.28 -20.31 3.63
C GLY A 327 -2.16 -21.55 3.59
N VAL A 328 -1.94 -22.47 4.51
CA VAL A 328 -2.76 -23.68 4.65
C VAL A 328 -3.45 -23.66 6.00
N ALA A 329 -4.77 -23.87 6.00
CA ALA A 329 -5.58 -24.02 7.19
C ALA A 329 -6.71 -25.00 6.89
N ASN A 330 -7.02 -25.93 7.82
CA ASN A 330 -8.06 -26.95 7.64
C ASN A 330 -8.01 -27.66 6.27
N GLY A 331 -6.80 -27.86 5.74
CA GLY A 331 -6.57 -28.54 4.46
C GLY A 331 -6.86 -27.72 3.18
N LEU A 332 -7.31 -26.47 3.31
CA LEU A 332 -7.51 -25.52 2.21
C LEU A 332 -6.21 -24.73 1.96
N ARG A 333 -5.81 -24.60 0.69
CA ARG A 333 -4.65 -23.79 0.28
C ARG A 333 -5.12 -22.41 -0.18
N ILE A 334 -4.62 -21.37 0.47
CA ILE A 334 -5.04 -19.98 0.27
C ILE A 334 -3.84 -19.22 -0.27
N GLY A 335 -3.88 -18.85 -1.54
CA GLY A 335 -2.87 -18.00 -2.15
C GLY A 335 -3.15 -16.53 -1.85
N ILE A 336 -2.13 -15.78 -1.46
CA ILE A 336 -2.25 -14.33 -1.24
C ILE A 336 -1.17 -13.61 -2.03
N ILE A 337 -1.56 -12.63 -2.84
CA ILE A 337 -0.65 -11.79 -3.64
C ILE A 337 -0.75 -10.36 -3.11
N GLY A 338 0.39 -9.75 -2.80
CA GLY A 338 0.46 -8.34 -2.40
C GLY A 338 0.69 -7.42 -3.60
N LEU A 339 0.00 -6.29 -3.70
CA LEU A 339 0.30 -5.25 -4.70
C LEU A 339 0.23 -3.87 -4.04
N THR A 340 1.24 -3.03 -4.29
CA THR A 340 1.37 -1.67 -3.76
C THR A 340 1.20 -0.65 -4.87
N THR A 341 0.46 0.43 -4.64
CA THR A 341 0.31 1.54 -5.58
C THR A 341 1.68 2.11 -5.97
N GLN A 342 1.83 2.57 -7.22
CA GLN A 342 2.97 3.38 -7.63
C GLN A 342 2.74 4.87 -7.33
N HIS A 343 1.47 5.26 -7.15
CA HIS A 343 1.10 6.63 -6.85
C HIS A 343 1.44 6.94 -5.40
N GLU A 344 2.04 8.11 -5.17
CA GLU A 344 2.30 8.67 -3.82
C GLU A 344 3.25 7.86 -2.94
N THR A 345 3.74 6.73 -3.45
CA THR A 345 4.76 5.93 -2.79
C THR A 345 6.12 6.60 -2.94
N LEU A 346 6.83 6.79 -1.82
CA LEU A 346 8.18 7.35 -1.80
C LEU A 346 9.23 6.34 -2.32
N ILE A 347 9.34 6.27 -3.64
CA ILE A 347 10.34 5.48 -4.38
C ILE A 347 11.47 6.37 -4.91
N LYS A 348 12.62 5.77 -5.26
CA LYS A 348 13.81 6.46 -5.80
C LYS A 348 14.27 7.65 -4.96
N THR A 349 14.14 7.53 -3.64
CA THR A 349 14.59 8.57 -2.71
C THR A 349 16.12 8.69 -2.74
N LYS A 350 16.67 9.76 -2.20
CA LYS A 350 18.12 9.94 -2.13
C LYS A 350 18.79 8.85 -1.29
N GLU A 351 18.10 8.37 -0.27
CA GLU A 351 18.54 7.37 0.68
C GLU A 351 18.47 5.94 0.10
N ASP A 352 17.49 5.71 -0.79
CA ASP A 352 17.24 4.43 -1.46
C ASP A 352 16.90 4.62 -2.97
N PRO A 353 17.90 4.96 -3.80
CA PRO A 353 17.68 5.39 -5.18
C PRO A 353 17.28 4.26 -6.15
N GLU A 354 17.47 3.02 -5.74
CA GLU A 354 17.17 1.82 -6.54
C GLU A 354 15.78 1.23 -6.21
N LEU A 355 15.15 1.64 -5.10
CA LEU A 355 13.77 1.28 -4.80
C LEU A 355 12.84 1.80 -5.90
N ASP A 356 12.07 0.90 -6.49
CA ASP A 356 11.09 1.23 -7.52
C ASP A 356 9.91 0.25 -7.47
N ALA A 357 8.87 0.56 -8.24
CA ALA A 357 7.66 -0.25 -8.32
C ALA A 357 7.39 -0.65 -9.78
N GLY A 358 7.15 -1.93 -10.02
CA GLY A 358 6.85 -2.52 -11.33
C GLY A 358 5.43 -2.26 -11.81
N ASP A 359 5.18 -2.54 -13.09
CA ASP A 359 3.84 -2.50 -13.68
C ASP A 359 2.91 -3.49 -12.96
N LEU A 360 1.77 -2.99 -12.47
CA LEU A 360 0.85 -3.76 -11.64
C LEU A 360 0.26 -4.97 -12.36
N LEU A 361 -0.15 -4.80 -13.63
CA LEU A 361 -0.84 -5.85 -14.37
C LEU A 361 0.14 -6.93 -14.85
N GLN A 362 1.32 -6.53 -15.30
CA GLN A 362 2.38 -7.47 -15.65
C GLN A 362 2.88 -8.24 -14.43
N THR A 363 3.05 -7.55 -13.29
CA THR A 363 3.46 -8.20 -12.04
C THR A 363 2.40 -9.18 -11.54
N LEU A 364 1.11 -8.80 -11.61
CA LEU A 364 0.00 -9.71 -11.34
C LEU A 364 0.06 -10.92 -12.27
N GLU A 365 0.28 -10.70 -13.57
CA GLU A 365 0.38 -11.78 -14.55
C GLU A 365 1.45 -12.80 -14.15
N ASN A 366 2.64 -12.28 -13.85
CA ASN A 366 3.81 -13.05 -13.46
C ASN A 366 3.60 -13.79 -12.14
N THR A 367 2.98 -13.15 -11.15
CA THR A 367 2.82 -13.70 -9.80
C THR A 367 1.70 -14.74 -9.74
N LEU A 368 0.56 -14.43 -10.35
CA LEU A 368 -0.61 -15.31 -10.34
C LEU A 368 -0.33 -16.66 -11.00
N PHE A 369 0.51 -16.67 -12.05
CA PHE A 369 0.96 -17.91 -12.71
C PHE A 369 1.53 -18.95 -11.74
N TYR A 370 2.32 -18.53 -10.74
CA TYR A 370 2.91 -19.45 -9.76
C TYR A 370 1.98 -19.73 -8.58
N VAL A 371 1.28 -18.70 -8.10
CA VAL A 371 0.41 -18.79 -6.92
C VAL A 371 -0.80 -19.69 -7.19
N GLU A 372 -1.43 -19.56 -8.36
CA GLU A 372 -2.63 -20.34 -8.72
C GLU A 372 -2.37 -21.85 -8.64
N GLN A 373 -1.21 -22.32 -9.10
CA GLN A 373 -0.87 -23.76 -9.13
C GLN A 373 -0.84 -24.39 -7.73
N LEU A 374 -0.63 -23.58 -6.70
CA LEU A 374 -0.50 -24.00 -5.31
C LEU A 374 -1.69 -23.61 -4.44
N SER A 375 -2.75 -23.05 -5.04
CA SER A 375 -3.90 -22.49 -4.34
C SER A 375 -5.20 -23.20 -4.70
N ASP A 376 -6.16 -23.16 -3.78
CA ASP A 376 -7.56 -23.54 -3.99
C ASP A 376 -8.46 -22.28 -4.08
N VAL A 377 -8.06 -21.22 -3.37
CA VAL A 377 -8.67 -19.88 -3.40
C VAL A 377 -7.56 -18.84 -3.36
N ILE A 378 -7.77 -17.69 -4.01
CA ILE A 378 -6.79 -16.61 -4.13
C ILE A 378 -7.36 -15.33 -3.52
N ILE A 379 -6.53 -14.63 -2.75
CA ILE A 379 -6.81 -13.30 -2.23
C ILE A 379 -5.78 -12.37 -2.85
N LEU A 380 -6.23 -11.37 -3.59
CA LEU A 380 -5.38 -10.24 -3.98
C LEU A 380 -5.49 -9.21 -2.86
N LEU A 381 -4.44 -9.07 -2.07
CA LEU A 381 -4.36 -8.08 -1.00
C LEU A 381 -3.65 -6.86 -1.57
N THR A 382 -4.42 -5.84 -1.92
CA THR A 382 -3.94 -4.70 -2.71
C THR A 382 -4.00 -3.42 -1.89
N HIS A 383 -3.01 -2.56 -2.09
CA HIS A 383 -3.01 -1.18 -1.67
C HIS A 383 -2.89 -0.29 -2.90
N VAL A 384 -3.84 -0.42 -3.82
CA VAL A 384 -3.83 0.23 -5.14
C VAL A 384 -4.97 1.23 -5.29
N GLY A 385 -6.17 0.88 -4.82
CA GLY A 385 -7.33 1.77 -4.81
C GLY A 385 -8.42 1.36 -5.77
N TYR A 386 -9.67 1.38 -5.30
CA TYR A 386 -10.85 1.15 -6.11
C TYR A 386 -11.24 2.38 -6.97
N ASN A 387 -11.09 2.25 -8.30
CA ASN A 387 -11.28 3.32 -9.27
C ASN A 387 -12.55 3.18 -10.14
N GLY A 388 -13.66 2.65 -9.60
CA GLY A 388 -14.92 2.46 -10.33
C GLY A 388 -15.83 3.70 -10.44
N GLU A 389 -16.76 3.69 -11.42
CA GLU A 389 -17.58 4.85 -11.83
C GLU A 389 -18.51 5.47 -10.75
N ASN A 390 -18.73 4.80 -9.62
CA ASN A 390 -19.77 5.18 -8.65
C ASN A 390 -19.28 6.00 -7.44
N TYR A 391 -17.98 6.32 -7.32
CA TYR A 391 -17.45 7.12 -6.21
C TYR A 391 -16.95 8.47 -6.70
N THR A 392 -17.79 9.50 -6.58
CA THR A 392 -17.56 10.87 -7.07
C THR A 392 -16.56 11.70 -6.23
N GLN A 393 -15.93 11.08 -5.23
CA GLN A 393 -14.87 11.70 -4.41
C GLN A 393 -13.54 11.01 -4.63
N VAL A 394 -13.19 10.73 -5.89
CA VAL A 394 -11.88 10.16 -6.20
C VAL A 394 -10.83 11.18 -5.77
N ARG A 395 -10.04 10.86 -4.73
CA ARG A 395 -8.92 11.70 -4.31
C ARG A 395 -7.89 11.83 -5.44
N HIS A 396 -7.74 10.79 -6.27
CA HIS A 396 -6.78 10.69 -7.38
C HIS A 396 -7.35 9.91 -8.57
N GLU A 397 -7.31 10.44 -9.80
CA GLU A 397 -7.60 9.64 -10.99
C GLU A 397 -6.52 8.55 -11.15
N LEU A 398 -6.92 7.28 -11.10
CA LEU A 398 -6.05 6.11 -11.27
C LEU A 398 -6.32 5.46 -12.63
N ASP A 399 -5.30 5.44 -13.49
CA ASP A 399 -5.35 4.74 -14.79
C ASP A 399 -5.46 3.21 -14.61
N VAL A 400 -4.81 2.67 -13.58
CA VAL A 400 -4.87 1.26 -13.19
C VAL A 400 -5.15 1.17 -11.69
N GLY A 401 -6.33 0.69 -11.33
CA GLY A 401 -6.74 0.41 -9.96
C GLY A 401 -7.30 -1.00 -9.80
N ASP A 402 -7.98 -1.25 -8.68
CA ASP A 402 -8.52 -2.58 -8.35
C ASP A 402 -9.52 -3.09 -9.41
N VAL A 403 -10.17 -2.19 -10.17
CA VAL A 403 -11.05 -2.57 -11.30
C VAL A 403 -10.24 -3.26 -12.40
N GLN A 404 -9.13 -2.67 -12.85
CA GLN A 404 -8.30 -3.28 -13.91
C GLN A 404 -7.59 -4.54 -13.43
N ILE A 405 -7.18 -4.58 -12.15
CA ILE A 405 -6.62 -5.79 -11.52
C ILE A 405 -7.67 -6.93 -11.53
N ALA A 406 -8.92 -6.65 -11.14
CA ALA A 406 -10.01 -7.62 -11.21
C ALA A 406 -10.28 -8.09 -12.63
N GLU A 407 -10.32 -7.18 -13.61
CA GLU A 407 -10.52 -7.53 -15.02
C GLU A 407 -9.39 -8.39 -15.60
N ALA A 408 -8.14 -8.14 -15.19
CA ALA A 408 -6.98 -8.94 -15.59
C ALA A 408 -7.05 -10.34 -14.96
N ALA A 409 -7.26 -10.42 -13.64
CA ALA A 409 -7.33 -11.69 -12.92
C ALA A 409 -8.46 -12.59 -13.45
N ALA A 410 -9.65 -12.03 -13.71
CA ALA A 410 -10.80 -12.75 -14.27
C ALA A 410 -10.53 -13.38 -15.64
N LYS A 411 -9.59 -12.83 -16.42
CA LYS A 411 -9.19 -13.39 -17.72
C LYS A 411 -8.15 -14.50 -17.57
N MET A 412 -7.40 -14.49 -16.48
CA MET A 412 -6.27 -15.38 -16.24
C MET A 412 -6.66 -16.69 -15.55
N THR A 413 -7.59 -16.64 -14.61
CA THR A 413 -7.90 -17.79 -13.74
C THR A 413 -9.40 -18.03 -13.59
N ASN A 414 -9.76 -19.30 -13.38
CA ASN A 414 -11.10 -19.71 -12.92
C ASN A 414 -11.11 -20.08 -11.42
N THR A 415 -9.96 -19.97 -10.75
CA THR A 415 -9.84 -20.21 -9.31
C THR A 415 -10.63 -19.13 -8.57
N PRO A 416 -11.42 -19.49 -7.53
CA PRO A 416 -12.12 -18.51 -6.71
C PRO A 416 -11.16 -17.42 -6.22
N ILE A 417 -11.51 -16.15 -6.47
CA ILE A 417 -10.65 -15.01 -6.21
C ILE A 417 -11.43 -13.81 -5.66
N VAL A 418 -10.81 -13.05 -4.76
CA VAL A 418 -11.32 -11.78 -4.20
C VAL A 418 -10.20 -10.75 -4.14
N ILE A 419 -10.55 -9.47 -4.27
CA ILE A 419 -9.67 -8.34 -3.95
C ILE A 419 -10.06 -7.78 -2.58
N ILE A 420 -9.07 -7.61 -1.71
CA ILE A 420 -9.15 -6.83 -0.48
C ILE A 420 -8.21 -5.63 -0.65
N GLY A 421 -8.78 -4.45 -0.88
CA GLY A 421 -8.11 -3.21 -1.24
C GLY A 421 -7.88 -2.24 -0.06
N GLY A 422 -7.28 -1.10 -0.41
CA GLY A 422 -7.00 0.08 0.44
C GLY A 422 -6.68 1.30 -0.42
N HIS A 423 -6.04 2.33 0.14
CA HIS A 423 -5.51 3.57 -0.50
C HIS A 423 -6.54 4.70 -0.70
N LEU A 424 -7.79 4.41 -1.08
CA LEU A 424 -8.80 5.46 -1.35
C LEU A 424 -9.74 5.75 -0.17
N HIS A 425 -9.61 5.00 0.92
CA HIS A 425 -10.38 5.14 2.16
C HIS A 425 -11.90 4.94 1.97
N LEU A 426 -12.31 4.12 1.00
CA LEU A 426 -13.71 3.95 0.61
C LEU A 426 -14.40 2.84 1.42
N PRO A 427 -15.55 3.11 2.06
CA PRO A 427 -16.37 2.08 2.67
C PRO A 427 -17.27 1.44 1.61
N ILE A 428 -16.72 0.49 0.83
CA ILE A 428 -17.51 -0.24 -0.19
C ILE A 428 -18.13 -1.50 0.42
N ASN A 429 -19.27 -1.96 -0.13
CA ASN A 429 -20.05 -3.10 0.40
C ASN A 429 -20.72 -2.87 1.79
N THR A 430 -21.09 -1.63 2.13
CA THR A 430 -21.82 -1.29 3.37
C THR A 430 -23.20 -1.96 3.48
N GLU A 431 -23.88 -2.19 2.36
CA GLU A 431 -25.19 -2.84 2.28
C GLU A 431 -25.11 -4.34 1.90
N GLY A 432 -23.93 -4.94 2.06
CA GLY A 432 -23.61 -6.26 1.55
C GLY A 432 -22.78 -6.20 0.27
N LEU A 433 -22.35 -7.35 -0.24
CA LEU A 433 -21.54 -7.44 -1.46
C LEU A 433 -22.26 -6.80 -2.66
N ASN A 434 -21.76 -5.66 -3.13
CA ASN A 434 -22.33 -4.91 -4.25
C ASN A 434 -21.28 -4.45 -5.28
N VAL A 435 -19.99 -4.58 -4.99
CA VAL A 435 -18.90 -4.30 -5.94
C VAL A 435 -18.29 -5.61 -6.42
N VAL A 436 -18.59 -5.97 -7.68
CA VAL A 436 -18.07 -7.17 -8.35
C VAL A 436 -17.72 -6.81 -9.78
N GLU A 437 -16.45 -6.95 -10.16
CA GLU A 437 -15.97 -6.68 -11.51
C GLU A 437 -15.61 -7.99 -12.22
N LYS A 438 -16.20 -8.25 -13.40
CA LYS A 438 -16.02 -9.52 -14.15
C LYS A 438 -16.11 -10.81 -13.30
N SER A 439 -16.93 -10.82 -12.25
CA SER A 439 -17.11 -11.91 -11.26
C SER A 439 -16.07 -11.98 -10.13
N VAL A 440 -15.19 -11.00 -10.02
CA VAL A 440 -14.23 -10.84 -8.92
C VAL A 440 -14.79 -9.81 -7.93
N PRO A 441 -15.13 -10.20 -6.69
CA PRO A 441 -15.50 -9.25 -5.64
C PRO A 441 -14.34 -8.32 -5.27
N ILE A 442 -14.65 -7.04 -5.02
CA ILE A 442 -13.68 -6.03 -4.55
C ILE A 442 -14.19 -5.46 -3.22
N LEU A 443 -13.34 -5.51 -2.19
CA LEU A 443 -13.68 -5.16 -0.81
C LEU A 443 -12.72 -4.09 -0.28
N GLU A 444 -13.23 -3.13 0.50
CA GLU A 444 -12.44 -2.09 1.20
C GLU A 444 -13.26 -1.60 2.41
N ALA A 445 -12.61 -1.35 3.55
CA ALA A 445 -13.26 -1.12 4.85
C ALA A 445 -13.24 0.34 5.31
N GLY A 446 -13.23 1.30 4.37
CA GLY A 446 -13.06 2.71 4.69
C GLY A 446 -11.64 3.00 5.15
N ALA A 447 -11.47 3.77 6.21
CA ALA A 447 -10.16 4.05 6.82
C ALA A 447 -10.29 4.40 8.31
N LYS A 448 -9.15 4.56 9.01
CA LYS A 448 -9.04 5.07 10.40
C LYS A 448 -9.94 4.35 11.39
N GLY A 449 -10.11 3.05 11.20
CA GLY A 449 -10.97 2.20 12.03
C GLY A 449 -12.44 2.63 11.98
N SER A 450 -12.92 3.12 10.83
CA SER A 450 -14.35 3.38 10.65
C SER A 450 -15.17 2.09 10.62
N HIS A 451 -14.65 1.04 9.97
CA HIS A 451 -15.29 -0.27 9.86
C HIS A 451 -14.25 -1.39 9.97
N LEU A 452 -14.74 -2.58 10.30
CA LEU A 452 -14.07 -3.86 10.08
C LEU A 452 -14.81 -4.59 8.95
N GLY A 453 -14.12 -4.93 7.87
CA GLY A 453 -14.68 -5.74 6.80
C GLY A 453 -14.78 -7.21 7.18
N GLU A 454 -15.86 -7.87 6.78
CA GLU A 454 -16.03 -9.31 6.91
C GLU A 454 -16.44 -9.90 5.56
N ALA A 455 -15.64 -10.83 5.05
CA ALA A 455 -15.93 -11.64 3.88
C ALA A 455 -16.07 -13.10 4.28
N VAL A 456 -17.09 -13.79 3.77
CA VAL A 456 -17.33 -15.21 4.03
C VAL A 456 -17.42 -15.94 2.70
N PHE A 457 -16.41 -16.75 2.43
CA PHE A 457 -16.35 -17.72 1.33
C PHE A 457 -16.87 -19.08 1.80
N SER A 458 -18.01 -19.51 1.28
CA SER A 458 -18.41 -20.92 1.34
C SER A 458 -17.83 -21.64 0.12
N LEU A 459 -16.98 -22.64 0.35
CA LEU A 459 -16.26 -23.38 -0.67
C LEU A 459 -16.67 -24.85 -0.59
N TRP A 460 -17.05 -25.47 -1.71
CA TRP A 460 -17.38 -26.89 -1.74
C TRP A 460 -16.84 -27.56 -2.98
N GLN A 461 -16.19 -28.70 -2.78
CA GLN A 461 -15.57 -29.46 -3.86
C GLN A 461 -16.63 -30.27 -4.60
N THR A 462 -16.84 -29.96 -5.88
CA THR A 462 -17.72 -30.76 -6.76
C THR A 462 -16.91 -31.67 -7.67
N LYS A 463 -17.61 -32.54 -8.40
CA LYS A 463 -17.00 -33.36 -9.46
C LYS A 463 -16.41 -32.54 -10.60
N ASP A 464 -16.93 -31.33 -10.82
CA ASP A 464 -16.54 -30.44 -11.90
C ASP A 464 -15.52 -29.37 -11.44
N GLY A 465 -15.03 -29.47 -10.20
CA GLY A 465 -14.10 -28.51 -9.60
C GLY A 465 -14.65 -27.85 -8.33
N LEU A 466 -13.82 -26.99 -7.73
CA LEU A 466 -14.21 -26.21 -6.56
C LEU A 466 -15.26 -25.17 -6.94
N ARG A 467 -16.31 -25.05 -6.14
CA ARG A 467 -17.32 -24.00 -6.26
C ARG A 467 -17.25 -23.10 -5.05
N SER A 468 -17.62 -21.85 -5.23
CA SER A 468 -17.57 -20.83 -4.20
C SER A 468 -18.81 -19.95 -4.21
N HIS A 469 -19.19 -19.48 -3.03
CA HIS A 469 -20.11 -18.38 -2.85
C HIS A 469 -19.51 -17.41 -1.83
N LEU A 470 -19.43 -16.13 -2.17
CA LEU A 470 -18.94 -15.09 -1.28
C LEU A 470 -20.08 -14.18 -0.84
N THR A 471 -20.10 -13.87 0.45
CA THR A 471 -20.82 -12.73 1.01
C THR A 471 -19.83 -11.79 1.68
N ALA A 472 -20.13 -10.50 1.72
CA ALA A 472 -19.30 -9.52 2.40
C ALA A 472 -20.19 -8.47 3.08
N ARG A 473 -19.69 -7.85 4.14
CA ARG A 473 -20.28 -6.67 4.80
C ARG A 473 -19.22 -5.85 5.52
N LEU A 474 -19.57 -4.61 5.86
CA LEU A 474 -18.80 -3.78 6.77
C LEU A 474 -19.47 -3.70 8.15
N ILE A 475 -18.68 -3.94 9.20
CA ILE A 475 -19.08 -3.81 10.60
C ILE A 475 -18.61 -2.45 11.09
N PRO A 476 -19.50 -1.47 11.33
CA PRO A 476 -19.10 -0.15 11.79
C PRO A 476 -18.55 -0.23 13.22
N LEU A 477 -17.41 0.43 13.46
CA LEU A 477 -16.86 0.55 14.80
C LEU A 477 -17.44 1.75 15.53
N LYS A 478 -17.81 1.53 16.79
CA LYS A 478 -18.47 2.54 17.60
C LYS A 478 -17.46 3.59 18.07
N LYS A 479 -17.94 4.81 18.26
CA LYS A 479 -17.16 5.88 18.92
C LYS A 479 -17.49 5.90 20.41
N ARG A 480 -16.53 6.28 21.25
CA ARG A 480 -16.79 6.53 22.68
C ARG A 480 -17.48 7.86 22.88
N ASP A 481 -18.49 7.90 23.74
CA ASP A 481 -19.08 9.14 24.26
C ASP A 481 -19.60 8.92 25.70
N ASP A 482 -18.72 9.04 26.69
CA ASP A 482 -19.00 8.85 28.13
C ASP A 482 -20.08 9.78 28.70
N ARG A 483 -20.55 10.76 27.91
CA ARG A 483 -21.63 11.68 28.28
C ARG A 483 -23.01 11.06 28.03
N VAL A 484 -23.09 10.00 27.24
CA VAL A 484 -24.32 9.27 26.90
C VAL A 484 -24.50 8.14 27.92
N GLY A 485 -25.50 8.28 28.79
CA GLY A 485 -25.74 7.31 29.88
C GLY A 485 -26.62 6.12 29.44
N PRO A 486 -26.68 5.03 30.23
CA PRO A 486 -27.43 3.81 29.89
C PRO A 486 -28.93 3.96 29.64
N ASP A 487 -29.53 5.06 30.14
CA ASP A 487 -30.96 5.36 29.95
C ASP A 487 -31.22 6.11 28.62
N ASP A 488 -30.18 6.51 27.89
CA ASP A 488 -30.29 7.21 26.61
C ASP A 488 -30.60 6.23 25.47
N PRO A 489 -31.58 6.51 24.59
CA PRO A 489 -31.91 5.63 23.46
C PRO A 489 -30.75 5.41 22.47
N ASP A 490 -29.75 6.32 22.44
CA ASP A 490 -28.58 6.19 21.57
C ASP A 490 -27.41 5.47 22.24
N TYR A 491 -27.54 5.02 23.50
CA TYR A 491 -26.45 4.41 24.26
C TYR A 491 -25.75 3.28 23.50
N ASP A 492 -26.51 2.37 22.89
CA ASP A 492 -25.96 1.20 22.18
C ASP A 492 -25.19 1.57 20.89
N ASN A 493 -25.33 2.81 20.40
CA ASN A 493 -24.58 3.31 19.24
C ASN A 493 -23.15 3.74 19.59
N TYR A 494 -22.82 3.84 20.88
CA TYR A 494 -21.49 4.22 21.37
C TYR A 494 -20.73 3.01 21.93
N GLU A 495 -19.41 3.12 21.93
CA GLU A 495 -18.51 2.10 22.48
C GLU A 495 -18.68 2.00 23.99
N HIS A 496 -18.80 0.77 24.49
CA HIS A 496 -18.72 0.42 25.91
C HIS A 496 -17.64 -0.63 26.14
N ASP A 497 -17.30 -0.87 27.41
CA ASP A 497 -16.23 -1.81 27.77
C ASP A 497 -16.49 -3.25 27.27
N ASP A 498 -17.75 -3.65 27.11
CA ASP A 498 -18.15 -4.95 26.56
C ASP A 498 -17.92 -5.07 25.04
N ASP A 499 -17.77 -3.95 24.33
CA ASP A 499 -17.39 -3.91 22.91
C ASP A 499 -15.87 -4.14 22.70
N LEU A 500 -15.08 -4.21 23.77
CA LEU A 500 -13.62 -4.26 23.74
C LEU A 500 -13.08 -5.64 24.15
N ASP A 501 -11.93 -6.01 23.59
CA ASP A 501 -11.09 -7.05 24.19
C ASP A 501 -10.25 -6.39 25.30
N LEU A 502 -10.79 -6.36 26.52
CA LEU A 502 -10.17 -5.68 27.66
C LEU A 502 -8.81 -6.27 28.04
N ASN A 503 -8.59 -7.57 27.79
CA ASN A 503 -7.28 -8.20 28.04
C ASN A 503 -6.25 -7.72 27.03
N PHE A 504 -6.62 -7.69 25.73
CA PHE A 504 -5.77 -7.14 24.69
C PHE A 504 -5.46 -5.66 24.95
N GLU A 505 -6.47 -4.87 25.31
CA GLU A 505 -6.30 -3.47 25.67
C GLU A 505 -5.29 -3.30 26.82
N GLN A 506 -5.43 -4.08 27.89
CA GLN A 506 -4.55 -4.00 29.06
C GLN A 506 -3.13 -4.52 28.80
N GLU A 507 -2.98 -5.65 28.11
CA GLU A 507 -1.70 -6.34 27.96
C GLU A 507 -0.87 -5.83 26.78
N VAL A 508 -1.51 -5.25 25.76
CA VAL A 508 -0.86 -4.83 24.50
C VAL A 508 -0.95 -3.33 24.32
N MET A 509 -2.16 -2.76 24.38
CA MET A 509 -2.37 -1.35 24.04
C MET A 509 -1.88 -0.40 25.14
N GLN A 510 -2.17 -0.67 26.41
CA GLN A 510 -1.72 0.19 27.52
C GLN A 510 -0.18 0.35 27.58
N PRO A 511 0.64 -0.70 27.40
CA PRO A 511 2.09 -0.53 27.25
C PRO A 511 2.51 0.35 26.06
N LEU A 512 1.81 0.25 24.91
CA LEU A 512 2.07 1.11 23.76
C LEU A 512 1.70 2.57 24.06
N TYR A 513 0.58 2.83 24.76
CA TYR A 513 0.24 4.17 25.21
C TYR A 513 1.28 4.73 26.18
N ALA A 514 1.77 3.95 27.13
CA ALA A 514 2.81 4.41 28.04
C ALA A 514 4.12 4.77 27.32
N LYS A 515 4.50 4.00 26.29
CA LYS A 515 5.65 4.35 25.42
C LYS A 515 5.39 5.65 24.66
N LEU A 516 4.19 5.80 24.10
CA LEU A 516 3.80 7.00 23.38
C LEU A 516 3.79 8.22 24.31
N ASP A 517 3.18 8.13 25.49
CA ASP A 517 3.14 9.21 26.48
C ASP A 517 4.55 9.66 26.84
N HIS A 518 5.46 8.71 27.08
CA HIS A 518 6.87 9.04 27.33
C HIS A 518 7.52 9.73 26.12
N LYS A 519 7.28 9.23 24.90
CA LYS A 519 7.80 9.85 23.66
C LYS A 519 7.24 11.26 23.46
N LEU A 520 5.97 11.49 23.79
CA LEU A 520 5.32 12.77 23.65
C LEU A 520 5.85 13.83 24.62
N GLN A 521 6.50 13.43 25.71
CA GLN A 521 7.20 14.34 26.63
C GLN A 521 8.63 14.70 26.16
N GLU A 522 9.13 14.13 25.06
CA GLU A 522 10.45 14.48 24.54
C GLU A 522 10.45 15.94 24.04
N VAL A 523 11.44 16.70 24.49
CA VAL A 523 11.66 18.09 24.08
C VAL A 523 12.15 18.13 22.64
N ILE A 524 11.44 18.88 21.80
CA ILE A 524 11.78 19.10 20.39
C ILE A 524 12.42 20.46 20.14
N GLY A 525 12.27 21.41 21.07
CA GLY A 525 12.86 22.75 21.01
C GLY A 525 12.47 23.59 22.22
N SER A 526 12.65 24.90 22.14
CA SER A 526 12.28 25.84 23.20
C SER A 526 11.43 26.98 22.66
N ALA A 527 10.57 27.56 23.49
CA ALA A 527 9.74 28.71 23.15
C ALA A 527 10.43 30.02 23.55
N GLY A 528 10.37 31.02 22.67
CA GLY A 528 10.81 32.38 22.97
C GLY A 528 10.00 33.05 24.09
N SER A 529 10.32 34.32 24.39
CA SER A 529 9.69 35.06 25.49
C SER A 529 8.42 35.81 25.12
N SER A 530 7.96 35.72 23.87
CA SER A 530 6.81 36.49 23.37
C SER A 530 5.51 35.96 23.96
N GLU A 531 4.58 36.82 24.37
CA GLU A 531 3.24 36.37 24.76
C GLU A 531 2.38 35.99 23.54
N ASN A 532 2.76 36.46 22.35
CA ASN A 532 1.99 36.23 21.11
C ASN A 532 2.12 34.80 20.56
N ILE A 533 3.08 34.02 21.03
CA ILE A 533 3.22 32.59 20.67
C ILE A 533 2.26 31.69 21.45
N THR A 534 1.55 32.20 22.46
CA THR A 534 0.64 31.42 23.31
C THR A 534 -0.70 31.11 22.62
N THR A 535 -1.47 30.19 23.20
CA THR A 535 -2.77 29.75 22.64
C THR A 535 -3.80 30.88 22.54
N ALA A 536 -3.94 31.71 23.58
CA ALA A 536 -4.98 32.74 23.63
C ALA A 536 -4.95 33.73 22.45
N PRO A 537 -3.82 34.39 22.11
CA PRO A 537 -3.75 35.30 20.96
C PRO A 537 -3.93 34.57 19.63
N ASN A 538 -3.35 33.37 19.44
CA ASN A 538 -3.49 32.64 18.18
C ASN A 538 -4.95 32.23 17.91
N ILE A 539 -5.68 31.78 18.94
CA ILE A 539 -7.12 31.48 18.83
C ILE A 539 -7.95 32.74 18.56
N ALA A 540 -7.61 33.86 19.21
CA ALA A 540 -8.31 35.12 19.00
C ALA A 540 -8.09 35.70 17.60
N ASP A 541 -6.90 35.55 17.03
CA ASP A 541 -6.50 36.26 15.82
C ASP A 541 -6.71 35.47 14.51
N ARG A 542 -6.73 34.12 14.55
CA ARG A 542 -6.68 33.25 13.35
C ARG A 542 -7.75 33.49 12.30
N TYR A 543 -8.89 34.05 12.67
CA TYR A 543 -9.97 34.37 11.72
C TYR A 543 -10.13 35.85 11.40
N VAL A 544 -9.46 36.73 12.13
CA VAL A 544 -9.64 38.19 12.07
C VAL A 544 -8.39 38.93 11.58
N GLY A 545 -7.27 38.22 11.38
CA GLY A 545 -6.03 38.81 10.91
C GLY A 545 -4.84 37.87 10.98
N GLU A 546 -3.65 38.44 11.11
CA GLU A 546 -2.36 37.74 11.18
C GLU A 546 -2.17 37.02 12.52
N THR A 547 -1.67 35.78 12.47
CA THR A 547 -1.26 35.00 13.66
C THR A 547 0.21 34.66 13.65
N VAL A 548 0.81 34.61 14.84
CA VAL A 548 2.22 34.25 14.99
C VAL A 548 2.46 32.80 14.62
N MET A 549 1.58 31.89 15.05
CA MET A 549 1.82 30.47 14.86
C MET A 549 1.66 30.06 13.39
N ALA A 550 0.66 30.58 12.68
CA ALA A 550 0.54 30.30 11.25
C ALA A 550 1.69 30.89 10.43
N ASN A 551 2.21 32.07 10.81
CA ASN A 551 3.40 32.65 10.19
C ASN A 551 4.61 31.71 10.32
N PHE A 552 4.88 31.26 11.54
CA PHE A 552 5.96 30.32 11.83
C PHE A 552 5.81 29.02 11.04
N MET A 553 4.62 28.40 11.09
CA MET A 553 4.34 27.13 10.40
C MET A 553 4.57 27.23 8.89
N ASN A 554 4.06 28.27 8.25
CA ASN A 554 4.21 28.45 6.80
C ASN A 554 5.67 28.80 6.43
N ASP A 555 6.36 29.63 7.21
CA ASP A 555 7.77 29.94 6.99
C ASP A 555 8.66 28.70 7.13
N ALA A 556 8.35 27.82 8.09
CA ALA A 556 9.03 26.55 8.27
C ALA A 556 8.88 25.64 7.05
N ILE A 557 7.67 25.50 6.47
CA ILE A 557 7.47 24.70 5.26
C ILE A 557 8.27 25.23 4.08
N VAL A 558 8.26 26.54 3.85
CA VAL A 558 9.10 27.14 2.79
C VAL A 558 10.58 26.82 3.01
N ALA A 559 11.07 26.97 4.23
CA ALA A 559 12.47 26.68 4.57
C ALA A 559 12.82 25.19 4.40
N ARG A 560 11.92 24.28 4.80
CA ARG A 560 12.10 22.83 4.72
C ARG A 560 12.02 22.29 3.29
N SER A 561 11.26 22.97 2.43
CA SER A 561 10.99 22.51 1.06
C SER A 561 12.22 22.28 0.17
N VAL A 562 13.38 22.82 0.55
CA VAL A 562 14.66 22.53 -0.11
C VAL A 562 15.08 21.06 -0.02
N ASN A 563 14.50 20.32 0.94
CA ASN A 563 14.75 18.90 1.18
C ASN A 563 13.59 18.01 0.73
N PHE A 564 12.55 18.57 0.09
CA PHE A 564 11.44 17.76 -0.40
C PHE A 564 11.91 16.84 -1.53
N PRO A 565 11.37 15.61 -1.60
CA PRO A 565 11.71 14.70 -2.68
C PRO A 565 11.31 15.28 -4.04
N GLU A 566 12.10 15.00 -5.08
CA GLU A 566 11.71 15.34 -6.45
C GLU A 566 10.51 14.50 -6.87
N LYS A 567 9.63 15.07 -7.70
CA LYS A 567 8.50 14.35 -8.31
C LYS A 567 8.54 14.54 -9.81
N ASP A 568 8.52 13.44 -10.55
CA ASP A 568 8.65 13.42 -12.02
C ASP A 568 9.89 14.17 -12.54
N GLY A 569 10.99 14.11 -11.78
CA GLY A 569 12.24 14.83 -12.08
C GLY A 569 12.16 16.35 -11.92
N GLN A 570 11.12 16.86 -11.24
CA GLN A 570 10.97 18.27 -10.88
C GLN A 570 11.17 18.46 -9.37
N ASN A 571 11.93 19.49 -9.02
CA ASN A 571 12.09 19.93 -7.65
C ASN A 571 10.75 20.48 -7.11
N GLN A 572 10.34 20.00 -5.93
CA GLN A 572 9.14 20.44 -5.22
C GLN A 572 9.37 21.62 -4.26
N GLN A 573 10.49 22.33 -4.38
CA GLN A 573 10.79 23.51 -3.59
C GLN A 573 9.64 24.53 -3.68
N VAL A 574 9.22 25.00 -2.51
CA VAL A 574 8.03 25.83 -2.30
C VAL A 574 8.43 27.31 -2.29
N ASP A 575 7.69 28.14 -3.03
CA ASP A 575 7.83 29.59 -3.00
C ASP A 575 6.94 30.24 -1.94
N ILE A 576 5.76 29.67 -1.69
CA ILE A 576 4.76 30.16 -0.73
C ILE A 576 4.13 28.95 -0.05
N ALA A 577 4.04 28.95 1.28
CA ALA A 577 3.20 27.99 1.98
C ALA A 577 1.91 28.68 2.46
N ALA A 578 0.81 27.95 2.43
CA ALA A 578 -0.49 28.39 2.92
C ALA A 578 -1.12 27.33 3.83
N PHE A 579 -1.72 27.78 4.93
CA PHE A 579 -2.40 26.90 5.88
C PHE A 579 -3.67 27.58 6.40
N ASN A 580 -4.75 26.80 6.56
CA ASN A 580 -6.05 27.31 6.97
C ASN A 580 -6.12 27.60 8.47
N ALA A 581 -6.86 28.64 8.83
CA ALA A 581 -7.05 29.11 10.20
C ALA A 581 -7.63 28.04 11.14
N THR A 582 -8.56 27.21 10.65
CA THR A 582 -9.16 26.08 11.38
C THR A 582 -8.14 25.00 11.74
N GLY A 583 -7.03 24.92 11.01
CA GLY A 583 -5.93 23.99 11.26
C GLY A 583 -5.03 24.38 12.44
N VAL A 584 -5.03 25.66 12.85
CA VAL A 584 -4.19 26.20 13.93
C VAL A 584 -4.97 26.17 15.24
N ASN A 585 -4.67 25.21 16.12
CA ASN A 585 -5.42 24.95 17.35
C ASN A 585 -4.84 25.58 18.62
N GLY A 586 -3.68 26.22 18.55
CA GLY A 586 -3.14 26.92 19.71
C GLY A 586 -1.76 27.50 19.48
N GLY A 587 -1.02 27.58 20.58
CA GLY A 587 0.35 28.07 20.63
C GLY A 587 1.15 27.32 21.69
N VAL A 588 2.34 27.81 21.99
CA VAL A 588 3.25 27.23 22.99
C VAL A 588 3.49 28.21 24.15
N GLU A 589 3.81 27.69 25.32
CA GLU A 589 4.02 28.50 26.53
C GLU A 589 5.36 29.25 26.46
N PRO A 590 5.43 30.54 26.85
CA PRO A 590 6.65 31.33 26.67
C PRO A 590 7.75 30.91 27.65
N ASN A 591 9.02 31.03 27.23
CA ASN A 591 10.20 30.66 28.03
C ASN A 591 10.15 29.22 28.57
N SER A 592 9.58 28.29 27.81
CA SER A 592 9.44 26.89 28.18
C SER A 592 10.06 25.97 27.14
N ASP A 593 10.33 24.72 27.54
CA ASP A 593 10.65 23.66 26.59
C ASP A 593 9.38 23.31 25.82
N ILE A 594 9.51 23.05 24.52
CA ILE A 594 8.44 22.58 23.65
C ILE A 594 8.61 21.07 23.49
N THR A 595 7.61 20.31 23.91
CA THR A 595 7.54 18.86 23.69
C THR A 595 6.78 18.51 22.42
N PHE A 596 6.85 17.24 22.00
CA PHE A 596 5.92 16.74 20.98
C PHE A 596 4.46 16.98 21.37
N ASN A 597 4.07 16.69 22.62
CA ASN A 597 2.70 16.87 23.08
C ASN A 597 2.21 18.32 22.93
N ASP A 598 3.07 19.29 23.23
CA ASP A 598 2.75 20.70 23.06
C ASP A 598 2.51 21.02 21.59
N TRP A 599 3.36 20.52 20.69
CA TRP A 599 3.21 20.75 19.26
C TRP A 599 2.00 20.06 18.63
N TYR A 600 1.70 18.82 19.03
CA TYR A 600 0.48 18.12 18.61
C TYR A 600 -0.79 18.85 19.09
N SER A 601 -0.71 19.63 20.17
CA SER A 601 -1.81 20.50 20.62
C SER A 601 -1.97 21.74 19.73
N VAL A 602 -0.87 22.27 19.18
CA VAL A 602 -0.87 23.39 18.22
C VAL A 602 -1.45 22.96 16.87
N MET A 603 -1.01 21.82 16.33
CA MET A 603 -1.42 21.29 15.04
C MET A 603 -1.67 19.77 15.16
N PRO A 604 -2.89 19.32 15.51
CA PRO A 604 -3.16 17.89 15.73
C PRO A 604 -3.36 17.10 14.43
N TYR A 605 -3.52 17.78 13.29
CA TYR A 605 -3.84 17.14 12.02
C TYR A 605 -2.58 16.63 11.32
N ALA A 606 -2.69 15.45 10.72
CA ALA A 606 -1.64 14.85 9.89
C ALA A 606 -1.91 15.12 8.42
N ASP A 607 -2.10 16.40 8.08
CA ASP A 607 -2.39 16.80 6.70
C ASP A 607 -1.12 16.65 5.84
N MET A 608 -1.29 16.10 4.64
CA MET A 608 -0.18 15.96 3.67
C MET A 608 0.12 17.31 3.02
N ILE A 609 1.38 17.53 2.64
CA ILE A 609 1.80 18.73 1.91
C ILE A 609 1.61 18.51 0.42
N ILE A 610 0.68 19.26 -0.16
CA ILE A 610 0.39 19.27 -1.59
C ILE A 610 0.97 20.55 -2.21
N VAL A 611 1.87 20.39 -3.17
CA VAL A 611 2.49 21.48 -3.92
C VAL A 611 1.71 21.71 -5.21
N THR A 612 1.25 22.93 -5.41
CA THR A 612 0.48 23.34 -6.59
C THR A 612 1.22 24.44 -7.34
N PRO A 613 1.59 24.24 -8.63
CA PRO A 613 2.10 25.32 -9.45
C PRO A 613 0.96 26.31 -9.77
N MET A 614 1.17 27.58 -9.43
CA MET A 614 0.20 28.66 -9.62
C MET A 614 0.82 29.84 -10.34
N THR A 615 0.11 30.44 -11.29
CA THR A 615 0.51 31.72 -11.87
C THR A 615 0.31 32.86 -10.88
N GLY A 616 1.05 33.96 -11.03
CA GLY A 616 0.83 35.17 -10.23
C GLY A 616 -0.62 35.69 -10.33
N GLN A 617 -1.28 35.51 -11.47
CA GLN A 617 -2.71 35.81 -11.62
C GLN A 617 -3.58 34.90 -10.75
N GLN A 618 -3.35 33.58 -10.75
CA GLN A 618 -4.08 32.65 -9.88
C GLN A 618 -3.84 32.95 -8.39
N ILE A 619 -2.61 33.30 -7.99
CA ILE A 619 -2.29 33.71 -6.62
C ILE A 619 -3.04 34.99 -6.25
N LYS A 620 -3.08 35.98 -7.16
CA LYS A 620 -3.86 37.21 -6.96
C LYS A 620 -5.33 36.90 -6.73
N ASP A 621 -5.93 36.05 -7.57
CA ASP A 621 -7.34 35.69 -7.47
C ASP A 621 -7.65 34.91 -6.18
N MET A 622 -6.76 34.00 -5.78
CA MET A 622 -6.83 33.31 -4.51
C MET A 622 -6.78 34.28 -3.32
N VAL A 623 -5.86 35.25 -3.33
CA VAL A 623 -5.73 36.26 -2.25
C VAL A 623 -6.94 37.18 -2.18
N MET A 624 -7.51 37.55 -3.33
CA MET A 624 -8.77 38.31 -3.40
C MET A 624 -9.92 37.51 -2.79
N SER A 625 -10.04 36.22 -3.13
CA SER A 625 -11.01 35.31 -2.49
C SER A 625 -10.75 35.17 -1.00
N ASN A 626 -9.49 35.07 -0.57
CA ASN A 626 -9.12 34.91 0.84
C ASN A 626 -9.50 36.14 1.68
N ALA A 627 -9.33 37.36 1.14
CA ALA A 627 -9.68 38.59 1.83
C ALA A 627 -11.15 38.63 2.24
N GLN A 628 -12.05 38.12 1.39
CA GLN A 628 -13.50 38.06 1.66
C GLN A 628 -13.89 37.07 2.77
N ARG A 629 -12.98 36.16 3.16
CA ARG A 629 -13.20 35.10 4.16
C ARG A 629 -12.94 35.56 5.60
N ILE A 630 -12.38 36.75 5.79
CA ILE A 630 -12.06 37.28 7.12
C ILE A 630 -13.33 37.44 7.98
N VAL A 631 -13.23 37.17 9.28
CA VAL A 631 -14.28 37.51 10.24
C VAL A 631 -14.17 38.99 10.57
N ARG A 632 -15.28 39.70 10.40
CA ARG A 632 -15.33 41.16 10.50
C ARG A 632 -15.69 41.59 11.92
N PRO A 633 -15.26 42.78 12.38
CA PRO A 633 -15.52 43.24 13.75
C PRO A 633 -16.99 43.23 14.13
N GLU A 634 -17.88 43.59 13.21
CA GLU A 634 -19.33 43.60 13.42
C GLU A 634 -19.95 42.21 13.63
N GLU A 635 -19.25 41.14 13.25
CA GLU A 635 -19.71 39.76 13.41
C GLU A 635 -19.36 39.18 14.80
N LEU A 636 -18.54 39.90 15.58
CA LEU A 636 -18.10 39.50 16.92
C LEU A 636 -19.02 40.00 18.04
N GLU A 637 -20.01 40.83 17.71
CA GLU A 637 -20.92 41.43 18.68
C GLU A 637 -22.39 41.11 18.34
N GLY A 638 -23.25 41.02 19.36
CA GLY A 638 -24.70 40.84 19.20
C GLY A 638 -25.20 39.38 19.32
N GLU A 639 -26.50 39.19 19.05
CA GLU A 639 -27.11 37.86 19.03
C GLU A 639 -26.60 37.07 17.83
N GLY A 640 -26.02 35.89 18.08
CA GLY A 640 -25.41 35.06 17.03
C GLY A 640 -23.95 35.43 16.71
N ALA A 641 -23.29 36.21 17.56
CA ALA A 641 -21.87 36.54 17.43
C ALA A 641 -21.00 35.31 17.17
N VAL A 642 -20.07 35.46 16.24
CA VAL A 642 -19.15 34.42 15.81
C VAL A 642 -18.19 34.06 16.96
N ASN A 643 -18.18 32.78 17.34
CA ASN A 643 -17.27 32.29 18.38
C ASN A 643 -15.90 31.90 17.78
N LEU A 644 -14.91 32.76 17.97
CA LEU A 644 -13.53 32.57 17.47
C LEU A 644 -12.81 31.34 18.08
N SER A 645 -13.23 30.89 19.27
CA SER A 645 -12.71 29.64 19.86
C SER A 645 -13.24 28.38 19.17
N GLY A 646 -14.34 28.50 18.42
CA GLY A 646 -14.96 27.40 17.69
C GLY A 646 -14.38 27.20 16.29
N PHE A 647 -14.88 26.17 15.61
CA PHE A 647 -14.62 25.93 14.20
C PHE A 647 -15.47 26.87 13.35
N ILE A 648 -14.83 27.67 12.49
CA ILE A 648 -15.50 28.56 11.53
C ILE A 648 -15.14 28.13 10.12
N SER A 649 -16.13 27.57 9.41
CA SER A 649 -15.99 26.99 8.06
C SER A 649 -15.87 28.04 6.95
N ARG A 650 -14.94 29.00 7.09
CA ARG A 650 -14.62 30.01 6.05
C ARG A 650 -13.36 29.69 5.29
N GLY A 651 -12.48 28.83 5.80
CA GLY A 651 -11.22 28.48 5.13
C GLY A 651 -10.26 29.65 4.96
N PHE A 652 -10.24 30.64 5.87
CA PHE A 652 -9.28 31.74 5.81
C PHE A 652 -7.85 31.20 5.86
N LEU A 653 -7.03 31.52 4.86
CA LEU A 653 -5.65 31.07 4.72
C LEU A 653 -4.67 32.09 5.31
N HIS A 654 -3.68 31.59 6.03
CA HIS A 654 -2.47 32.28 6.41
C HIS A 654 -1.35 31.89 5.45
N PHE A 655 -0.32 32.72 5.32
CA PHE A 655 0.75 32.53 4.33
C PHE A 655 2.15 32.70 4.92
N SER A 656 3.14 32.14 4.23
CA SER A 656 4.56 32.42 4.49
C SER A 656 4.90 33.87 4.14
N LYS A 657 6.03 34.38 4.67
CA LYS A 657 6.45 35.79 4.60
C LYS A 657 6.65 36.33 3.19
N GLU A 658 6.80 35.43 2.22
CA GLU A 658 6.97 35.75 0.81
C GLU A 658 5.73 36.43 0.22
N LEU A 659 4.53 36.17 0.76
CA LEU A 659 3.30 36.78 0.32
C LEU A 659 2.80 37.78 1.36
N ARG A 660 2.65 39.04 0.96
CA ARG A 660 2.17 40.12 1.83
C ARG A 660 1.06 40.91 1.17
N TYR A 661 0.02 41.28 1.92
CA TYR A 661 -1.10 42.07 1.42
C TYR A 661 -1.89 42.76 2.55
N THR A 662 -2.68 43.76 2.15
CA THR A 662 -3.63 44.45 3.04
C THR A 662 -5.05 44.08 2.65
N ILE A 663 -5.83 43.60 3.61
CA ILE A 663 -7.28 43.40 3.51
C ILE A 663 -7.97 44.72 3.84
N LYS A 664 -8.72 45.24 2.88
CA LYS A 664 -9.59 46.41 3.08
C LYS A 664 -11.04 45.94 3.20
N LEU A 665 -11.60 46.10 4.40
CA LEU A 665 -12.92 45.57 4.75
C LEU A 665 -14.05 46.22 3.94
N ASN A 666 -13.98 47.51 3.66
CA ASN A 666 -15.07 48.25 2.99
C ASN A 666 -16.42 48.02 3.72
N SER A 667 -17.55 48.17 3.01
CA SER A 667 -18.88 48.14 3.65
C SER A 667 -19.31 46.75 4.13
N ASP A 668 -18.86 45.70 3.47
CA ASP A 668 -19.30 44.32 3.72
C ASP A 668 -18.32 43.32 3.06
N ALA A 669 -18.55 42.02 3.29
CA ALA A 669 -17.71 40.97 2.74
C ALA A 669 -17.66 40.93 1.20
N THR A 670 -18.73 41.32 0.50
CA THR A 670 -18.78 41.30 -0.98
C THR A 670 -17.91 42.39 -1.60
N THR A 671 -17.73 43.50 -0.87
CA THR A 671 -16.88 44.62 -1.27
C THR A 671 -15.49 44.55 -0.67
N THR A 672 -15.20 43.58 0.19
CA THR A 672 -13.86 43.37 0.76
C THR A 672 -12.86 43.02 -0.34
N ILE A 673 -11.69 43.65 -0.32
CA ILE A 673 -10.62 43.42 -1.29
C ILE A 673 -9.28 43.20 -0.61
N ALA A 674 -8.36 42.54 -1.32
CA ALA A 674 -6.94 42.64 -1.04
C ALA A 674 -6.32 43.77 -1.89
N GLN A 675 -5.39 44.50 -1.32
CA GLN A 675 -4.60 45.53 -1.99
C GLN A 675 -3.14 45.46 -1.52
N ASP A 676 -2.26 46.19 -2.20
CA ASP A 676 -0.81 46.23 -1.89
C ASP A 676 -0.18 44.84 -1.84
N ILE A 677 -0.67 43.93 -2.71
CA ILE A 677 -0.22 42.54 -2.76
C ILE A 677 1.20 42.50 -3.32
N THR A 678 2.12 41.95 -2.56
CA THR A 678 3.50 41.69 -2.97
C THR A 678 3.83 40.22 -2.82
N LEU A 679 4.60 39.71 -3.78
CA LEU A 679 5.10 38.34 -3.80
C LEU A 679 6.62 38.37 -3.94
N LYS A 680 7.32 37.82 -2.96
CA LYS A 680 8.79 37.85 -2.83
C LYS A 680 9.36 39.27 -2.97
N GLY A 681 8.60 40.25 -2.47
CA GLY A 681 8.95 41.68 -2.52
C GLY A 681 8.62 42.40 -3.83
N GLU A 682 8.15 41.70 -4.87
CA GLU A 682 7.68 42.33 -6.12
C GLU A 682 6.16 42.58 -6.05
N PRO A 683 5.62 43.71 -6.56
CA PRO A 683 4.18 43.88 -6.70
C PRO A 683 3.57 42.74 -7.55
N ILE A 684 2.42 42.20 -7.13
CA ILE A 684 1.82 41.03 -7.82
C ILE A 684 1.58 41.29 -9.31
N ASP A 685 1.24 42.53 -9.67
CA ASP A 685 0.97 42.94 -11.05
C ASP A 685 2.21 42.88 -11.96
N SER A 686 3.43 42.83 -11.41
CA SER A 686 4.65 42.63 -12.22
C SER A 686 5.01 41.16 -12.45
N VAL A 687 4.26 40.22 -11.85
CA VAL A 687 4.55 38.78 -11.89
C VAL A 687 3.35 37.90 -12.25
N LEU A 688 2.28 38.48 -12.80
CA LEU A 688 1.03 37.75 -13.09
C LEU A 688 1.24 36.50 -13.96
N ASP A 689 2.15 36.55 -14.93
CA ASP A 689 2.45 35.44 -15.84
C ASP A 689 3.52 34.47 -15.30
N LYS A 690 4.21 34.81 -14.20
CA LYS A 690 5.21 33.93 -13.59
C LYS A 690 4.49 32.81 -12.81
N THR A 691 5.06 31.60 -12.84
CA THR A 691 4.57 30.46 -12.06
C THR A 691 5.39 30.30 -10.78
N PHE A 692 4.72 29.94 -9.68
CA PHE A 692 5.28 29.73 -8.36
C PHE A 692 4.73 28.44 -7.78
N ASN A 693 5.53 27.75 -6.98
CA ASN A 693 5.08 26.57 -6.25
C ASN A 693 4.44 26.99 -4.93
N VAL A 694 3.15 26.67 -4.75
CA VAL A 694 2.40 27.00 -3.53
C VAL A 694 2.04 25.71 -2.80
N ALA A 695 2.46 25.59 -1.53
CA ALA A 695 2.15 24.44 -0.69
C ALA A 695 0.87 24.66 0.12
N PHE A 696 0.03 23.62 0.20
CA PHE A 696 -1.19 23.57 0.99
C PHE A 696 -1.28 22.23 1.74
N SER A 697 -2.14 22.15 2.76
CA SER A 697 -2.64 20.88 3.28
C SER A 697 -3.52 20.15 2.25
N ASP A 698 -3.52 18.81 2.23
CA ASP A 698 -4.48 17.98 1.46
C ASP A 698 -5.95 18.33 1.73
N TYR A 699 -6.29 18.71 2.97
CA TYR A 699 -7.63 19.16 3.36
C TYR A 699 -8.13 20.33 2.49
N ILE A 700 -7.24 21.25 2.13
CA ILE A 700 -7.54 22.40 1.27
C ILE A 700 -7.33 22.05 -0.19
N ALA A 701 -6.17 21.48 -0.54
CA ALA A 701 -5.79 21.26 -1.93
C ALA A 701 -6.63 20.17 -2.60
N LEU A 702 -6.79 19.00 -1.98
CA LEU A 702 -7.46 17.87 -2.62
C LEU A 702 -8.97 17.94 -2.41
N ARG A 703 -9.42 18.24 -1.18
CA ARG A 703 -10.85 18.21 -0.84
C ARG A 703 -11.57 19.52 -1.18
N GLY A 704 -10.82 20.60 -1.39
CA GLY A 704 -11.38 21.95 -1.55
C GLY A 704 -12.26 22.36 -0.37
N ALA A 705 -11.90 21.88 0.82
CA ALA A 705 -12.70 22.07 2.01
C ALA A 705 -12.91 23.56 2.33
N GLU A 706 -13.95 23.87 3.09
CA GLU A 706 -14.31 25.23 3.50
C GLU A 706 -14.51 26.21 2.31
N GLY A 707 -14.91 25.69 1.15
CA GLY A 707 -15.25 26.49 -0.02
C GLY A 707 -14.10 26.76 -0.99
N TRP A 708 -13.02 25.98 -0.95
CA TRP A 708 -11.88 26.10 -1.88
C TRP A 708 -12.01 25.21 -3.14
N HIS A 709 -13.23 24.81 -3.52
CA HIS A 709 -13.53 24.10 -4.78
C HIS A 709 -14.51 24.85 -5.71
N GLY A 710 -14.51 26.19 -5.69
CA GLY A 710 -15.41 26.95 -6.58
C GLY A 710 -16.86 27.04 -6.10
N GLN A 711 -17.11 26.87 -4.80
CA GLN A 711 -18.46 26.93 -4.20
C GLN A 711 -18.66 28.12 -3.28
N LYS A 712 -19.89 28.30 -2.80
CA LYS A 712 -20.24 29.26 -1.75
C LYS A 712 -19.40 29.05 -0.50
N VAL A 713 -18.90 30.13 0.08
CA VAL A 713 -18.17 30.06 1.35
C VAL A 713 -19.16 29.95 2.52
N GLY A 714 -18.87 29.09 3.49
CA GLY A 714 -19.74 28.81 4.62
C GLY A 714 -19.74 29.89 5.72
N ALA A 715 -20.34 29.54 6.86
CA ALA A 715 -20.33 30.32 8.10
C ALA A 715 -20.80 31.78 7.96
N GLY A 716 -21.96 31.96 7.30
CA GLY A 716 -22.71 33.23 7.31
C GLY A 716 -22.32 34.25 6.25
N LEU A 717 -21.39 33.92 5.34
CA LEU A 717 -21.06 34.79 4.22
C LEU A 717 -22.19 34.80 3.16
N PRO A 718 -22.38 35.92 2.43
CA PRO A 718 -23.35 36.01 1.36
C PRO A 718 -23.16 34.96 0.25
N ASP A 719 -24.26 34.50 -0.32
CA ASP A 719 -24.32 33.46 -1.35
C ASP A 719 -23.53 33.81 -2.64
N GLU A 720 -23.35 35.10 -2.90
CA GLU A 720 -22.56 35.65 -4.01
C GLU A 720 -21.05 35.51 -3.82
N ILE A 721 -20.57 35.24 -2.60
CA ILE A 721 -19.16 34.98 -2.34
C ILE A 721 -18.84 33.53 -2.68
N ILE A 722 -18.32 33.36 -3.88
CA ILE A 722 -17.83 32.08 -4.39
C ILE A 722 -16.32 32.02 -4.15
N GLY A 723 -15.87 30.96 -3.49
CA GLY A 723 -14.46 30.73 -3.24
C GLY A 723 -13.70 30.37 -4.51
N PHE A 724 -12.42 30.73 -4.57
CA PHE A 724 -11.53 30.26 -5.63
C PHE A 724 -11.39 28.73 -5.59
N ASP A 725 -11.26 28.09 -6.76
CA ASP A 725 -11.19 26.64 -6.90
C ASP A 725 -9.74 26.14 -6.89
N ILE A 726 -9.18 25.99 -5.68
CA ILE A 726 -7.85 25.37 -5.49
C ILE A 726 -7.90 23.91 -5.92
N ALA A 727 -9.00 23.19 -5.66
CA ALA A 727 -9.16 21.77 -5.98
C ALA A 727 -8.98 21.45 -7.47
N SER A 728 -9.35 22.39 -8.36
CA SER A 728 -9.14 22.25 -9.81
C SER A 728 -7.70 22.39 -10.31
N LEU A 729 -6.78 22.89 -9.49
CA LEU A 729 -5.40 23.17 -9.91
C LEU A 729 -4.53 21.90 -10.00
N PRO A 730 -3.39 21.92 -10.71
CA PRO A 730 -2.45 20.78 -10.70
C PRO A 730 -1.95 20.46 -9.28
N LYS A 731 -1.81 19.17 -8.96
CA LYS A 731 -1.43 18.70 -7.62
C LYS A 731 -0.19 17.83 -7.67
N ASN A 732 0.83 18.22 -6.92
CA ASN A 732 2.00 17.40 -6.64
C ASN A 732 2.00 17.06 -5.15
N ASP A 733 1.54 15.86 -4.80
CA ASP A 733 1.75 15.36 -3.43
C ASP A 733 3.26 15.17 -3.17
N SER A 734 3.76 15.78 -2.10
CA SER A 734 5.14 15.64 -1.65
C SER A 734 5.45 14.31 -0.96
N GLY A 735 4.42 13.56 -0.52
CA GLY A 735 4.55 12.40 0.36
C GLY A 735 4.98 12.76 1.79
N LEU A 736 4.91 14.04 2.16
CA LEU A 736 5.33 14.53 3.48
C LEU A 736 4.14 15.07 4.27
N VAL A 737 4.14 14.83 5.58
CA VAL A 737 3.15 15.37 6.52
C VAL A 737 3.56 16.77 6.98
N TYR A 738 2.65 17.73 6.86
CA TYR A 738 2.87 19.15 7.15
C TYR A 738 3.39 19.40 8.57
N ARG A 739 2.78 18.74 9.57
CA ARG A 739 3.22 18.82 10.98
C ARG A 739 4.64 18.30 11.18
N ASN A 740 4.99 17.19 10.53
CA ASN A 740 6.28 16.52 10.73
C ASN A 740 7.43 17.40 10.25
N GLU A 741 7.27 18.07 9.10
CA GLU A 741 8.27 19.01 8.59
C GLU A 741 8.49 20.20 9.53
N ILE A 742 7.45 20.68 10.21
CA ILE A 742 7.60 21.75 11.21
C ILE A 742 8.32 21.24 12.46
N ILE A 743 8.02 20.03 12.93
CA ILE A 743 8.76 19.41 14.05
C ILE A 743 10.26 19.31 13.71
N VAL A 744 10.59 18.86 12.49
CA VAL A 744 11.98 18.81 12.02
C VAL A 744 12.60 20.21 12.02
N TYR A 745 11.90 21.22 11.52
CA TYR A 745 12.36 22.60 11.55
C TYR A 745 12.62 23.12 12.98
N ILE A 746 11.74 22.81 13.95
CA ILE A 746 11.92 23.16 15.36
C ILE A 746 13.18 22.48 15.91
N LYS A 747 13.38 21.19 15.63
CA LYS A 747 14.57 20.44 16.09
C LYS A 747 15.87 20.99 15.50
N GLU A 748 15.85 21.37 14.21
CA GLU A 748 17.02 21.91 13.51
C GLU A 748 17.41 23.31 14.01
N ASN A 749 16.43 24.15 14.37
CA ASN A 749 16.69 25.53 14.82
C ASN A 749 16.75 25.67 16.35
N GLY A 750 16.14 24.75 17.10
CA GLY A 750 16.15 24.67 18.57
C GLY A 750 15.24 25.67 19.29
N ILE A 751 14.60 26.60 18.59
CA ILE A 751 13.74 27.64 19.18
C ILE A 751 12.55 27.99 18.28
N VAL A 752 11.44 28.41 18.90
CA VAL A 752 10.27 29.01 18.25
C VAL A 752 10.12 30.44 18.78
N ASP A 753 10.63 31.40 18.02
CA ASP A 753 10.56 32.84 18.33
C ASP A 753 10.61 33.70 17.06
N ASP A 754 10.72 35.03 17.23
CA ASP A 754 10.80 35.98 16.13
C ASP A 754 11.93 35.67 15.12
N SER A 755 13.05 35.09 15.58
CA SER A 755 14.20 34.78 14.73
C SER A 755 13.95 33.60 13.78
N THR A 756 13.02 32.71 14.13
CA THR A 756 12.61 31.54 13.35
C THR A 756 11.26 31.75 12.65
N GLY A 757 10.74 32.98 12.61
CA GLY A 757 9.50 33.33 11.91
C GLY A 757 8.24 33.38 12.78
N ALA A 758 8.34 33.13 14.08
CA ALA A 758 7.23 33.26 15.01
C ALA A 758 7.01 34.73 15.44
N ALA A 759 6.72 35.60 14.47
CA ALA A 759 6.45 37.01 14.67
C ALA A 759 5.25 37.50 13.85
N LYS A 760 4.58 38.56 14.33
CA LYS A 760 3.71 39.39 13.48
C LYS A 760 4.59 40.36 12.71
N ASP A 761 4.80 40.10 11.43
CA ASP A 761 5.66 40.89 10.56
C ASP A 761 4.87 41.77 9.58
N GLY A 762 3.54 41.82 9.77
CA GLY A 762 2.62 42.62 8.99
C GLY A 762 2.44 42.08 7.58
N ARG A 763 2.61 40.77 7.36
CA ARG A 763 2.32 40.13 6.06
C ARG A 763 0.83 40.13 5.73
N ILE A 764 -0.03 40.16 6.74
CA ILE A 764 -1.46 40.42 6.58
C ILE A 764 -1.82 41.63 7.43
N GLN A 765 -2.33 42.68 6.80
CA GLN A 765 -2.85 43.86 7.49
C GLN A 765 -4.35 43.99 7.22
N VAL A 766 -5.11 44.45 8.20
CA VAL A 766 -6.55 44.63 8.07
C VAL A 766 -6.88 46.10 8.34
N ILE A 767 -7.52 46.74 7.37
CA ILE A 767 -7.95 48.15 7.46
C ILE A 767 -9.44 48.27 7.17
N PRO A 768 -10.11 49.30 7.72
CA PRO A 768 -11.53 49.56 7.47
C PRO A 768 -11.89 49.75 5.99
#